data_AF-A0A6C0ANR7-F1
#
_entry.id   AF-A0A6C0ANR7-F1
#
_cell.length_a   1.000
_cell.length_b   1.000
_cell.length_c   1.000
_cell.angle_alpha   90.00
_cell.angle_beta   90.00
_cell.angle_gamma   90.00
#
_symmetry.space_group_name_H-M   'P 1'
#
loop_
_entity.id
_entity.type
_entity.pdbx_description
1 polymer ?
#
loop_
_entity_poly.entity_id
_entity_poly.type
_entity_poly.pdbx_seq_one_letter_code
_entity_poly.pdbx_strand_id
1 'polypeptide(L)'
;MQAALLLVFLLLVLIILLNYVYRVNDGFTDLQSSFINDRLKLYNKVGVSLLTADTTGSLGPSGDPYIKTSPSDTPTPLNTELTGIFAITRKCEAIQTMDCSAFDDPAFSLNCGLCMDGLGSTNSKNVAIPGGGLVLLQEDKLSARNSRTSTFIPSYTATIGFCPAGNLVSTKEECLKLQRHLQCKKNQSFDIPGCAQCYSSGSYSIVDPVTSPGVIDGHGTISVIGSGVLTIQEQGFDAVTGIKLSTSPYTFVLRVNEGGNVKLILSQNTASPNGKITYLAACLFSSTASGEFTTDLRHIVLTDEVSGRKPRSTGNVNLREIPVTKMAPAFGQTTMALSVIIPFTFVDITSEEAAMCNDGPYITNPSSSQILDSDPCYARGSRPGAYSLECLQNIWATNGCTSSGTAYPNDPSSMSLLMSNSDGSFRNINEIADLIYNKAIITSTGIDQDGQKKTLTDWSDASVFCTGVEITSPCEGTTKETGPLSAECIIFMWKNLGASNSFGPTYTGYGTSLPNSGTTPQYCQATGTLSPVDANGGIKQGIVEWWQTKGGVSNVRKIMSDLYGAANAQVSTDNERLPYIIQCYGQLSLAPRQTAAKPKSNPSFMVLGGLNVLAYSTDGRKATLSPSGSGIFSNGFAPFCIGFNGFQWVAAGGFDNWYLQGRQGTKMAISDDGMNWTNVPSMDRLGGQLAVFSSILWTGSFWIVTSTYGLGKNYSSDDGYTWNVLNTPGNINQFAGNDSMLVGCGVNVNMQGSAIYYSIDQGSTWTVAPSAQSFFAENGGLWSVVYNGSMFVSVGCASASGAEGLIIYSRDGIVWTKCRLPLGPKTNRFFGLTWGGNKWFAQGNYVAMYSTDGINWQTDRRMPDTSNEYFMAGPANNLRIPTNTAPGGNAIYDGSSWHAMSYYQDSVHSTSDLLNWMDPSCINKGMSSIFAPGAGRAIASGQVLPW
;
A
#
# COMPACT_ATOMS: atom_id res chain seq x y z
N MET A 1 21.67 15.38 -67.41
CA MET A 1 20.41 14.95 -66.77
C MET A 1 20.48 13.51 -66.25
N GLN A 2 20.96 12.53 -67.04
CA GLN A 2 21.17 11.15 -66.57
C GLN A 2 22.12 11.02 -65.36
N ALA A 3 23.23 11.77 -65.33
CA ALA A 3 24.17 11.71 -64.20
C ALA A 3 23.57 12.27 -62.88
N ALA A 4 22.68 13.25 -62.95
CA ALA A 4 22.02 13.82 -61.78
C ALA A 4 20.96 12.85 -61.20
N LEU A 5 20.22 12.15 -62.07
CA LEU A 5 19.28 11.12 -61.67
C LEU A 5 19.96 9.90 -61.02
N LEU A 6 21.15 9.53 -61.52
CA LEU A 6 21.93 8.45 -60.93
C LEU A 6 22.43 8.80 -59.52
N LEU A 7 22.82 10.06 -59.30
CA LEU A 7 23.29 10.54 -57.99
C LEU A 7 22.17 10.57 -56.96
N VAL A 8 20.96 11.00 -57.36
CA VAL A 8 19.77 11.01 -56.49
C VAL A 8 19.33 9.59 -56.15
N PHE A 9 19.40 8.66 -57.11
CA PHE A 9 19.10 7.25 -56.85
C PHE A 9 20.10 6.60 -55.89
N LEU A 10 21.40 6.87 -56.05
CA LEU A 10 22.44 6.38 -55.13
C LEU A 10 22.27 6.94 -53.71
N LEU A 11 21.89 8.22 -53.57
CA LEU A 11 21.58 8.82 -52.27
C LEU A 11 20.36 8.18 -51.61
N LEU A 12 19.31 7.88 -52.36
CA LEU A 12 18.12 7.18 -51.85
C LEU A 12 18.45 5.75 -51.40
N VAL A 13 19.25 5.02 -52.16
CA VAL A 13 19.70 3.67 -51.79
C VAL A 13 20.59 3.72 -50.54
N LEU A 14 21.47 4.72 -50.42
CA LEU A 14 22.31 4.90 -49.24
C LEU A 14 21.48 5.21 -47.98
N ILE A 15 20.43 6.03 -48.10
CA ILE A 15 19.51 6.34 -46.99
C ILE A 15 18.70 5.11 -46.56
N ILE A 16 18.29 4.27 -47.52
CA ILE A 16 17.59 3.01 -47.24
C ILE A 16 18.54 2.02 -46.55
N LEU A 17 19.78 1.90 -47.02
CA LEU A 17 20.79 1.04 -46.39
C LEU A 17 21.18 1.52 -44.98
N LEU A 18 21.31 2.83 -44.76
CA LEU A 18 21.57 3.39 -43.43
C LEU A 18 20.38 3.16 -42.48
N ASN A 19 19.14 3.28 -42.95
CA ASN A 19 17.95 2.91 -42.15
C ASN A 19 17.87 1.41 -41.88
N TYR A 20 18.31 0.57 -42.81
CA TYR A 20 18.34 -0.88 -42.62
C TYR A 20 19.42 -1.29 -41.61
N VAL A 21 20.63 -0.74 -41.70
CA VAL A 21 21.71 -0.98 -40.73
C VAL A 21 21.36 -0.44 -39.35
N TYR A 22 20.66 0.70 -39.25
CA TYR A 22 20.15 1.22 -37.99
C TYR A 22 19.07 0.31 -37.35
N ARG A 23 18.30 -0.42 -38.17
CA ARG A 23 17.25 -1.35 -37.68
C ARG A 23 17.73 -2.78 -37.43
N VAL A 24 18.89 -3.18 -37.96
CA VAL A 24 19.42 -4.55 -37.79
C VAL A 24 20.38 -4.67 -36.58
N ASN A 25 20.86 -3.56 -36.02
CA ASN A 25 21.62 -3.57 -34.76
C ASN A 25 20.79 -3.93 -33.50
N ASP A 26 19.45 -3.98 -33.60
CA ASP A 26 18.58 -4.43 -32.50
C ASP A 26 18.30 -5.95 -32.54
N GLY A 27 18.84 -6.68 -33.53
CA GLY A 27 18.53 -8.11 -33.73
C GLY A 27 19.38 -9.10 -32.91
N PHE A 28 20.34 -8.64 -32.12
CA PHE A 28 21.23 -9.51 -31.32
C PHE A 28 20.93 -9.49 -29.81
N THR A 29 19.86 -8.81 -29.37
CA THR A 29 19.57 -8.59 -27.95
C THR A 29 18.56 -9.57 -27.34
N ASP A 30 17.81 -10.38 -28.11
CA ASP A 30 16.68 -11.17 -27.55
C ASP A 30 17.08 -12.38 -26.68
N LEU A 31 18.25 -12.99 -26.92
CA LEU A 31 18.76 -14.05 -26.04
C LEU A 31 19.43 -13.49 -24.78
N GLN A 32 20.01 -12.29 -24.87
CA GLN A 32 20.66 -11.62 -23.75
C GLN A 32 19.64 -10.87 -22.88
N SER A 33 18.57 -10.34 -23.47
CA SER A 33 17.49 -9.64 -22.77
C SER A 33 16.62 -10.59 -21.95
N SER A 34 16.37 -11.83 -22.41
CA SER A 34 15.67 -12.83 -21.60
C SER A 34 16.52 -13.32 -20.43
N PHE A 35 17.83 -13.55 -20.65
CA PHE A 35 18.77 -13.88 -19.57
C PHE A 35 18.92 -12.72 -18.57
N ILE A 36 19.06 -11.49 -19.04
CA ILE A 36 19.12 -10.28 -18.19
C ILE A 36 17.78 -10.06 -17.47
N ASN A 37 16.63 -10.28 -18.11
CA ASN A 37 15.30 -10.17 -17.50
C ASN A 37 15.00 -11.28 -16.49
N ASP A 38 15.56 -12.48 -16.66
CA ASP A 38 15.44 -13.57 -15.69
C ASP A 38 16.44 -13.41 -14.54
N ARG A 39 17.59 -12.76 -14.75
CA ARG A 39 18.51 -12.37 -13.67
C ARG A 39 18.06 -11.11 -12.92
N LEU A 40 17.40 -10.15 -13.60
CA LEU A 40 16.69 -9.00 -13.01
C LEU A 40 15.60 -9.40 -12.02
N LYS A 41 15.03 -10.60 -12.17
CA LYS A 41 14.01 -11.16 -11.26
C LYS A 41 14.60 -11.86 -10.03
N LEU A 42 15.90 -12.17 -10.03
CA LEU A 42 16.54 -12.99 -8.98
C LEU A 42 17.37 -12.17 -7.97
N TYR A 43 17.80 -10.94 -8.31
CA TYR A 43 18.65 -10.09 -7.48
C TYR A 43 18.18 -8.61 -7.49
N ASN A 44 18.37 -7.88 -6.38
CA ASN A 44 18.10 -6.43 -6.25
C ASN A 44 18.69 -5.61 -7.43
N LYS A 45 18.06 -4.49 -7.80
CA LYS A 45 18.51 -3.46 -8.76
C LYS A 45 20.04 -3.14 -8.70
N VAL A 46 20.70 -3.25 -7.55
CA VAL A 46 22.16 -3.07 -7.41
C VAL A 46 23.00 -4.26 -7.92
N GLY A 47 22.47 -5.49 -7.86
CA GLY A 47 23.13 -6.68 -8.43
C GLY A 47 23.11 -6.74 -9.95
N VAL A 48 22.26 -5.91 -10.59
CA VAL A 48 22.08 -5.90 -12.05
C VAL A 48 22.83 -4.76 -12.74
N SER A 49 23.11 -3.65 -12.03
CA SER A 49 24.06 -2.64 -12.54
C SER A 49 25.47 -3.21 -12.76
N LEU A 50 25.81 -4.33 -12.12
CA LEU A 50 27.01 -5.15 -12.37
C LEU A 50 26.94 -6.00 -13.65
N LEU A 51 25.73 -6.36 -14.12
CA LEU A 51 25.53 -7.24 -15.28
C LEU A 51 25.46 -6.48 -16.61
N THR A 52 25.22 -5.16 -16.58
CA THR A 52 25.03 -4.33 -17.77
C THR A 52 26.23 -3.41 -18.10
N ALA A 53 27.41 -3.67 -17.53
CA ALA A 53 28.58 -2.83 -17.78
C ALA A 53 29.21 -3.09 -19.16
N ASP A 54 28.64 -2.49 -20.20
CA ASP A 54 29.48 -1.89 -21.24
C ASP A 54 29.54 -0.37 -21.01
N THR A 55 30.62 0.01 -20.34
CA THR A 55 31.22 1.36 -20.19
C THR A 55 30.41 2.52 -19.56
N THR A 56 30.97 2.98 -18.44
CA THR A 56 30.86 4.30 -17.79
C THR A 56 29.58 4.61 -17.00
N GLY A 57 29.62 4.37 -15.68
CA GLY A 57 28.80 5.17 -14.77
C GLY A 57 28.59 4.67 -13.34
N SER A 58 28.47 3.36 -13.07
CA SER A 58 27.86 2.94 -11.79
C SER A 58 28.76 2.28 -10.75
N LEU A 59 30.02 1.92 -11.04
CA LEU A 59 30.93 1.32 -10.05
C LEU A 59 32.37 1.86 -10.04
N GLY A 60 32.67 2.90 -10.80
CA GLY A 60 34.05 3.39 -10.91
C GLY A 60 35.05 2.29 -11.36
N PRO A 61 36.36 2.56 -11.31
CA PRO A 61 37.40 1.65 -11.80
C PRO A 61 37.62 0.37 -10.96
N SER A 62 36.82 0.12 -9.93
CA SER A 62 37.04 -0.90 -8.89
C SER A 62 36.29 -2.23 -9.09
N GLY A 63 35.27 -2.28 -9.96
CA GLY A 63 34.53 -3.51 -10.29
C GLY A 63 35.13 -4.36 -11.42
N ASP A 64 36.02 -3.80 -12.24
CA ASP A 64 36.53 -4.41 -13.48
C ASP A 64 37.33 -5.73 -13.34
N PRO A 65 38.10 -5.98 -12.26
CA PRO A 65 38.87 -7.23 -12.14
C PRO A 65 38.00 -8.47 -11.89
N TYR A 66 36.78 -8.30 -11.38
CA TYR A 66 35.91 -9.40 -10.94
C TYR A 66 34.90 -9.85 -12.02
N ILE A 67 34.86 -9.18 -13.18
CA ILE A 67 33.87 -9.39 -14.26
C ILE A 67 34.46 -10.19 -15.46
N LYS A 68 35.78 -10.41 -15.54
CA LYS A 68 36.40 -11.03 -16.71
C LYS A 68 36.65 -12.54 -16.58
N THR A 69 35.74 -13.35 -17.13
CA THR A 69 36.08 -14.64 -17.77
C THR A 69 35.21 -14.89 -19.01
N SER A 70 35.88 -15.26 -20.10
CA SER A 70 35.44 -15.31 -21.52
C SER A 70 34.31 -16.33 -21.83
N PRO A 71 33.52 -16.14 -22.92
CA PRO A 71 32.37 -16.99 -23.24
C PRO A 71 32.80 -18.23 -24.03
N SER A 72 32.33 -19.41 -23.60
CA SER A 72 32.36 -20.66 -24.38
C SER A 72 30.95 -20.96 -24.87
N ASP A 73 30.80 -21.09 -26.18
CA ASP A 73 29.55 -21.38 -26.88
C ASP A 73 28.91 -22.71 -26.43
N THR A 74 27.74 -22.67 -25.79
CA THR A 74 26.66 -23.68 -25.88
C THR A 74 25.40 -23.23 -25.10
N PRO A 75 24.16 -23.44 -25.61
CA PRO A 75 22.94 -23.02 -24.92
C PRO A 75 22.44 -24.08 -23.91
N THR A 76 22.60 -23.73 -22.63
CA THR A 76 22.02 -24.25 -21.35
C THR A 76 22.26 -25.72 -20.90
N PRO A 77 22.34 -25.99 -19.56
CA PRO A 77 22.66 -25.13 -18.41
C PRO A 77 23.85 -25.68 -17.59
N LEU A 78 24.90 -24.89 -17.36
CA LEU A 78 25.94 -25.25 -16.39
C LEU A 78 25.57 -24.72 -15.00
N ASN A 79 24.99 -25.62 -14.21
CA ASN A 79 25.02 -25.57 -12.76
C ASN A 79 26.37 -26.16 -12.29
N THR A 80 27.47 -25.42 -12.46
CA THR A 80 28.76 -25.74 -11.80
C THR A 80 29.59 -24.47 -11.65
N GLU A 81 29.87 -24.13 -10.39
CA GLU A 81 30.76 -23.08 -9.89
C GLU A 81 30.26 -21.62 -10.03
N LEU A 82 29.53 -21.17 -9.00
CA LEU A 82 29.33 -19.74 -8.76
C LEU A 82 30.69 -19.12 -8.42
N THR A 83 31.24 -18.31 -9.32
CA THR A 83 32.44 -17.50 -9.10
C THR A 83 32.07 -16.01 -8.95
N GLY A 84 32.98 -15.20 -8.39
CA GLY A 84 32.80 -13.75 -8.25
C GLY A 84 31.82 -13.34 -7.14
N ILE A 85 31.03 -12.28 -7.40
CA ILE A 85 30.15 -11.65 -6.39
C ILE A 85 29.10 -12.61 -5.82
N PHE A 86 28.63 -13.58 -6.59
CA PHE A 86 27.64 -14.56 -6.12
C PHE A 86 28.20 -15.56 -5.10
N ALA A 87 29.48 -15.93 -5.23
CA ALA A 87 30.17 -16.75 -4.25
C ALA A 87 30.31 -15.99 -2.92
N ILE A 88 30.62 -14.70 -3.02
CA ILE A 88 30.69 -13.77 -1.88
C ILE A 88 29.30 -13.65 -1.23
N THR A 89 28.24 -13.39 -2.00
CA THR A 89 26.86 -13.29 -1.48
C THR A 89 26.46 -14.53 -0.69
N ARG A 90 26.66 -15.72 -1.26
CA ARG A 90 26.33 -16.98 -0.56
C ARG A 90 27.14 -17.13 0.72
N LYS A 91 28.42 -16.74 0.71
CA LYS A 91 29.28 -16.83 1.88
C LYS A 91 28.86 -15.84 2.98
N CYS A 92 28.51 -14.61 2.63
CA CYS A 92 28.01 -13.64 3.60
C CYS A 92 26.67 -14.10 4.20
N GLU A 93 25.70 -14.50 3.36
CA GLU A 93 24.36 -14.91 3.79
C GLU A 93 24.30 -16.27 4.49
N ALA A 94 25.38 -17.05 4.46
CA ALA A 94 25.49 -18.27 5.26
C ALA A 94 25.53 -17.95 6.76
N ILE A 95 25.96 -16.74 7.13
CA ILE A 95 25.90 -16.26 8.51
C ILE A 95 24.49 -15.72 8.78
N GLN A 96 23.69 -16.51 9.50
CA GLN A 96 22.30 -16.19 9.85
C GLN A 96 22.14 -15.68 11.28
N THR A 97 23.25 -15.49 11.99
CA THR A 97 23.28 -15.03 13.38
C THR A 97 23.95 -13.65 13.48
N MET A 98 23.75 -12.97 14.60
CA MET A 98 24.44 -11.71 14.93
C MET A 98 25.76 -11.96 15.68
N ASP A 99 26.36 -13.14 15.53
CA ASP A 99 27.60 -13.48 16.22
C ASP A 99 28.81 -12.79 15.58
N CYS A 100 29.47 -11.93 16.35
CA CYS A 100 30.67 -11.22 15.93
C CYS A 100 31.87 -12.15 15.63
N SER A 101 31.82 -13.43 16.02
CA SER A 101 32.82 -14.44 15.62
C SER A 101 32.86 -14.67 14.10
N ALA A 102 31.82 -14.28 13.36
CA ALA A 102 31.81 -14.33 11.89
C ALA A 102 32.99 -13.58 11.25
N PHE A 103 33.50 -12.53 11.91
CA PHE A 103 34.66 -11.76 11.46
C PHE A 103 36.01 -12.48 11.64
N ASP A 104 36.04 -13.61 12.35
CA ASP A 104 37.24 -14.44 12.49
C ASP A 104 37.57 -15.20 11.19
N ASP A 105 36.60 -15.35 10.27
CA ASP A 105 36.86 -15.82 8.90
C ASP A 105 37.41 -14.65 8.04
N PRO A 106 38.68 -14.70 7.59
CA PRO A 106 39.29 -13.62 6.83
C PRO A 106 38.55 -13.29 5.52
N ALA A 107 37.93 -14.29 4.91
CA ALA A 107 37.20 -14.09 3.66
C ALA A 107 35.77 -13.54 3.89
N PHE A 108 35.19 -13.72 5.08
CA PHE A 108 33.99 -12.97 5.50
C PHE A 108 34.37 -11.51 5.80
N SER A 109 35.39 -11.30 6.63
CA SER A 109 35.85 -9.97 7.04
C SER A 109 36.24 -9.08 5.85
N LEU A 110 36.75 -9.67 4.77
CA LEU A 110 37.10 -8.93 3.56
C LEU A 110 35.89 -8.34 2.83
N ASN A 111 34.87 -9.15 2.52
CA ASN A 111 33.80 -8.80 1.56
C ASN A 111 32.38 -8.78 2.14
N CYS A 112 32.23 -9.05 3.44
CA CYS A 112 30.95 -9.07 4.13
C CYS A 112 30.91 -8.02 5.25
N GLY A 113 29.70 -7.66 5.65
CA GLY A 113 29.39 -6.95 6.88
C GLY A 113 28.33 -7.75 7.65
N LEU A 114 28.16 -7.42 8.93
CA LEU A 114 27.15 -8.06 9.79
C LEU A 114 26.06 -7.05 10.11
N CYS A 115 24.82 -7.35 9.74
CA CYS A 115 23.67 -6.54 10.10
C CYS A 115 23.15 -6.96 11.48
N MET A 116 23.16 -6.02 12.41
CA MET A 116 22.71 -6.15 13.79
C MET A 116 21.30 -5.59 13.89
N ASP A 117 20.41 -6.23 14.65
CA ASP A 117 18.99 -5.85 14.77
C ASP A 117 18.15 -6.09 13.49
N GLY A 118 17.35 -7.16 13.54
CA GLY A 118 16.68 -7.79 12.41
C GLY A 118 15.37 -7.17 11.94
N LEU A 119 14.89 -6.13 12.61
CA LEU A 119 13.61 -5.53 12.25
C LEU A 119 13.75 -4.73 10.95
N GLY A 120 13.32 -5.34 9.85
CA GLY A 120 13.30 -4.73 8.52
C GLY A 120 14.53 -5.03 7.65
N SER A 121 15.48 -5.84 8.13
CA SER A 121 16.66 -6.25 7.37
C SER A 121 16.32 -7.32 6.33
N THR A 122 16.88 -7.24 5.12
CA THR A 122 16.65 -8.22 4.06
C THR A 122 17.94 -8.69 3.39
N ASN A 123 17.97 -9.96 3.00
CA ASN A 123 19.09 -10.53 2.23
C ASN A 123 19.01 -10.17 0.73
N SER A 124 19.90 -10.70 -0.10
CA SER A 124 19.95 -10.50 -1.56
C SER A 124 18.65 -10.88 -2.29
N LYS A 125 17.86 -11.78 -1.71
CA LYS A 125 16.55 -12.23 -2.21
C LYS A 125 15.37 -11.42 -1.66
N ASN A 126 15.66 -10.33 -0.95
CA ASN A 126 14.68 -9.49 -0.25
C ASN A 126 13.89 -10.23 0.83
N VAL A 127 14.40 -11.37 1.33
CA VAL A 127 13.77 -12.12 2.42
C VAL A 127 14.17 -11.47 3.74
N ALA A 128 13.19 -11.21 4.61
CA ALA A 128 13.43 -10.66 5.94
C ALA A 128 14.31 -11.60 6.76
N ILE A 129 15.34 -11.05 7.41
CA ILE A 129 16.28 -11.77 8.26
C ILE A 129 16.34 -11.10 9.65
N PRO A 130 16.47 -11.87 10.74
CA PRO A 130 16.57 -11.33 12.10
C PRO A 130 17.92 -10.63 12.40
N GLY A 131 18.77 -10.48 11.38
CA GLY A 131 20.19 -10.11 11.49
C GLY A 131 21.03 -11.15 10.75
N GLY A 132 22.28 -10.82 10.41
CA GLY A 132 23.17 -11.73 9.72
C GLY A 132 24.10 -11.08 8.70
N GLY A 133 24.85 -11.91 7.98
CA GLY A 133 25.87 -11.46 7.04
C GLY A 133 25.28 -10.94 5.74
N LEU A 134 25.70 -9.74 5.35
CA LEU A 134 25.36 -9.10 4.07
C LEU A 134 26.64 -8.77 3.31
N VAL A 135 26.53 -8.60 1.98
CA VAL A 135 27.70 -8.20 1.18
C VAL A 135 28.01 -6.74 1.45
N LEU A 136 29.27 -6.47 1.80
CA LEU A 136 29.80 -5.13 1.99
C LEU A 136 31.23 -5.12 1.44
N LEU A 137 31.37 -4.63 0.21
CA LEU A 137 32.65 -4.64 -0.51
C LEU A 137 33.66 -3.68 0.13
N GLN A 138 34.95 -3.97 -0.09
CA GLN A 138 36.05 -3.23 0.54
C GLN A 138 36.05 -1.74 0.18
N GLU A 139 35.63 -1.38 -1.04
CA GLU A 139 35.50 0.00 -1.47
C GLU A 139 34.36 0.76 -0.76
N ASP A 140 33.22 0.11 -0.53
CA ASP A 140 32.09 0.70 0.22
C ASP A 140 32.48 0.91 1.69
N LYS A 141 33.26 -0.03 2.26
CA LYS A 141 33.87 0.14 3.59
C LYS A 141 34.79 1.36 3.63
N LEU A 142 35.66 1.50 2.63
CA LEU A 142 36.59 2.65 2.54
C LEU A 142 35.84 3.96 2.34
N SER A 143 34.82 3.98 1.49
CA SER A 143 33.98 5.16 1.22
C SER A 143 33.29 5.64 2.51
N ALA A 144 32.60 4.74 3.21
CA ALA A 144 31.93 5.07 4.48
C ALA A 144 32.91 5.56 5.55
N ARG A 145 34.12 4.98 5.62
CA ARG A 145 35.18 5.41 6.55
C ARG A 145 35.75 6.77 6.19
N ASN A 146 35.94 7.06 4.89
CA ASN A 146 36.47 8.35 4.42
C ASN A 146 35.43 9.48 4.54
N SER A 147 34.14 9.17 4.44
CA SER A 147 33.05 10.15 4.65
C SER A 147 32.73 10.40 6.13
N ARG A 148 33.38 9.69 7.05
CA ARG A 148 33.14 9.80 8.48
C ARG A 148 33.71 11.12 9.01
N THR A 149 32.84 11.94 9.59
CA THR A 149 33.22 13.23 10.21
C THR A 149 33.46 13.14 11.71
N SER A 150 33.25 11.95 12.30
CA SER A 150 33.20 11.75 13.76
C SER A 150 33.82 10.41 14.18
N THR A 151 33.84 10.11 15.47
CA THR A 151 34.24 8.82 16.04
C THR A 151 33.08 7.80 16.13
N PHE A 152 31.94 8.05 15.49
CA PHE A 152 30.79 7.11 15.42
C PHE A 152 31.02 5.94 14.47
N ILE A 153 30.48 4.74 14.71
CA ILE A 153 30.54 3.64 13.72
C ILE A 153 30.07 4.20 12.35
N PRO A 154 30.88 4.07 11.27
CA PRO A 154 30.48 4.59 9.97
C PRO A 154 29.11 4.05 9.57
N SER A 155 28.26 4.91 8.99
CA SER A 155 26.99 4.45 8.46
C SER A 155 27.25 3.65 7.18
N TYR A 156 27.41 2.35 7.33
CA TYR A 156 27.57 1.44 6.20
C TYR A 156 26.22 1.19 5.52
N THR A 157 26.24 1.18 4.19
CA THR A 157 25.14 0.70 3.36
C THR A 157 25.58 -0.62 2.73
N ALA A 158 24.79 -1.68 2.88
CA ALA A 158 25.13 -2.97 2.29
C ALA A 158 25.21 -2.84 0.76
N THR A 159 26.24 -3.46 0.15
CA THR A 159 26.36 -3.54 -1.31
C THR A 159 25.25 -4.42 -1.89
N ILE A 160 24.91 -5.52 -1.20
CA ILE A 160 23.81 -6.42 -1.57
C ILE A 160 23.03 -6.80 -0.30
N GLY A 161 21.70 -6.63 -0.38
CA GLY A 161 20.78 -6.75 0.74
C GLY A 161 20.38 -5.38 1.27
N PHE A 162 19.64 -5.35 2.37
CA PHE A 162 19.26 -4.14 3.09
C PHE A 162 19.46 -4.35 4.58
N CYS A 163 20.12 -3.38 5.21
CA CYS A 163 20.23 -3.27 6.65
C CYS A 163 19.79 -1.85 7.01
N PRO A 164 18.98 -1.65 8.06
CA PRO A 164 18.66 -0.32 8.56
C PRO A 164 19.92 0.52 8.84
N ALA A 165 19.79 1.83 8.71
CA ALA A 165 20.92 2.74 8.94
C ALA A 165 21.43 2.62 10.38
N GLY A 166 22.76 2.60 10.56
CA GLY A 166 23.40 2.47 11.88
C GLY A 166 23.49 1.05 12.43
N ASN A 167 22.94 0.07 11.72
CA ASN A 167 22.85 -1.32 12.17
C ASN A 167 23.83 -2.27 11.48
N LEU A 168 24.52 -1.82 10.43
CA LEU A 168 25.51 -2.62 9.71
C LEU A 168 26.92 -2.33 10.22
N VAL A 169 27.73 -3.38 10.43
CA VAL A 169 29.13 -3.27 10.87
C VAL A 169 30.09 -3.98 9.91
N SER A 170 31.34 -3.52 9.86
CA SER A 170 32.37 -4.03 8.94
C SER A 170 33.52 -4.76 9.62
N THR A 171 33.66 -4.66 10.95
CA THR A 171 34.71 -5.35 11.72
C THR A 171 34.16 -5.96 13.02
N LYS A 172 34.98 -6.83 13.63
CA LYS A 172 34.67 -7.46 14.92
C LYS A 172 34.54 -6.44 16.05
N GLU A 173 35.41 -5.43 16.07
CA GLU A 173 35.39 -4.37 17.09
C GLU A 173 34.13 -3.50 16.96
N GLU A 174 33.77 -3.12 15.74
CA GLU A 174 32.51 -2.39 15.47
C GLU A 174 31.30 -3.23 15.87
N CYS A 175 31.31 -4.54 15.57
CA CYS A 175 30.27 -5.48 15.94
C CYS A 175 30.05 -5.56 17.45
N LEU A 176 31.14 -5.80 18.20
CA LEU A 176 31.07 -5.90 19.66
C LEU A 176 30.63 -4.57 20.30
N LYS A 177 31.06 -3.43 19.73
CA LYS A 177 30.62 -2.11 20.18
C LYS A 177 29.12 -1.91 19.94
N LEU A 178 28.63 -2.15 18.72
CA LEU A 178 27.22 -2.00 18.39
C LEU A 178 26.33 -2.97 19.19
N GLN A 179 26.78 -4.21 19.39
CA GLN A 179 26.07 -5.21 20.21
C GLN A 179 25.85 -4.70 21.64
N ARG A 180 26.86 -4.09 22.26
CA ARG A 180 26.73 -3.47 23.59
C ARG A 180 25.79 -2.28 23.60
N HIS A 181 25.84 -1.42 22.58
CA HIS A 181 24.90 -0.29 22.46
C HIS A 181 23.45 -0.78 22.33
N LEU A 182 23.19 -1.78 21.49
CA LEU A 182 21.87 -2.37 21.32
C LEU A 182 21.40 -3.05 22.61
N GLN A 183 22.27 -3.79 23.29
CA GLN A 183 21.95 -4.42 24.58
C GLN A 183 21.58 -3.38 25.65
N CYS A 184 22.34 -2.28 25.73
CA CYS A 184 22.06 -1.18 26.65
C CYS A 184 20.73 -0.48 26.34
N LYS A 185 20.46 -0.20 25.06
CA LYS A 185 19.18 0.40 24.62
C LYS A 185 17.98 -0.51 24.89
N LYS A 186 18.15 -1.82 24.67
CA LYS A 186 17.11 -2.85 24.86
C LYS A 186 16.74 -3.01 26.33
N ASN A 187 17.75 -3.15 27.18
CA ASN A 187 17.54 -3.50 28.58
C ASN A 187 17.40 -2.31 29.51
N GLN A 188 17.92 -1.14 29.13
CA GLN A 188 17.85 0.10 29.91
C GLN A 188 18.26 -0.12 31.37
N SER A 189 19.42 -0.77 31.55
CA SER A 189 19.84 -1.26 32.86
C SER A 189 21.29 -0.92 33.19
N PHE A 190 21.49 -0.39 34.40
CA PHE A 190 22.81 -0.15 34.98
C PHE A 190 23.56 -1.46 35.32
N ASP A 191 22.90 -2.61 35.31
CA ASP A 191 23.55 -3.91 35.51
C ASP A 191 24.43 -4.30 34.31
N ILE A 192 24.22 -3.66 33.14
CA ILE A 192 25.08 -3.80 31.98
C ILE A 192 26.30 -2.89 32.16
N PRO A 193 27.54 -3.43 32.11
CA PRO A 193 28.75 -2.61 32.27
C PRO A 193 28.80 -1.44 31.30
N GLY A 194 28.94 -0.23 31.84
CA GLY A 194 29.00 1.02 31.08
C GLY A 194 27.65 1.52 30.55
N CYS A 195 26.54 0.83 30.78
CA CYS A 195 25.24 1.34 30.34
C CYS A 195 24.77 2.45 31.29
N ALA A 196 24.54 3.64 30.72
CA ALA A 196 24.26 4.86 31.45
C ALA A 196 23.02 5.55 30.91
N GLN A 197 22.28 6.20 31.81
CA GLN A 197 21.07 6.94 31.49
C GLN A 197 21.43 8.40 31.20
N CYS A 198 20.99 8.95 30.08
CA CYS A 198 21.02 10.39 29.82
C CYS A 198 19.98 11.08 30.71
N TYR A 199 20.41 11.99 31.58
CA TYR A 199 19.51 12.62 32.55
C TYR A 199 18.40 13.46 31.91
N SER A 200 18.68 14.12 30.78
CA SER A 200 17.72 15.02 30.13
C SER A 200 16.62 14.29 29.36
N SER A 201 16.94 13.16 28.72
CA SER A 201 16.01 12.43 27.84
C SER A 201 15.52 11.10 28.43
N GLY A 202 16.19 10.59 29.46
CA GLY A 202 15.96 9.25 30.02
C GLY A 202 16.49 8.11 29.14
N SER A 203 17.09 8.40 27.97
CA SER A 203 17.60 7.36 27.06
C SER A 203 18.86 6.70 27.60
N TYR A 204 19.06 5.42 27.28
CA TYR A 204 20.24 4.66 27.70
C TYR A 204 21.27 4.53 26.57
N SER A 205 22.54 4.75 26.91
CA SER A 205 23.70 4.64 26.01
C SER A 205 24.91 4.11 26.78
N ILE A 206 25.88 3.51 26.07
CA ILE A 206 27.12 3.07 26.70
C ILE A 206 28.03 4.28 26.93
N VAL A 207 28.47 4.46 28.17
CA VAL A 207 29.54 5.35 28.64
C VAL A 207 30.52 4.48 29.42
N ASP A 208 31.56 4.01 28.74
CA ASP A 208 32.56 3.11 29.33
C ASP A 208 33.98 3.68 29.17
N PRO A 209 34.63 4.10 30.27
CA PRO A 209 35.98 4.64 30.22
C PRO A 209 37.04 3.58 29.86
N VAL A 210 36.72 2.28 29.92
CA VAL A 210 37.64 1.20 29.57
C VAL A 210 37.74 1.05 28.05
N THR A 211 36.61 1.08 27.35
CA THR A 211 36.55 0.93 25.89
C THR A 211 36.64 2.26 25.14
N SER A 212 36.32 3.36 25.80
CA SER A 212 36.52 4.75 25.35
C SER A 212 37.36 5.53 26.37
N PRO A 213 38.70 5.38 26.39
CA PRO A 213 39.55 6.14 27.32
C PRO A 213 39.40 7.66 27.11
N GLY A 214 39.23 8.41 28.19
CA GLY A 214 39.01 9.86 28.14
C GLY A 214 37.55 10.28 27.93
N VAL A 215 36.60 9.32 27.88
CA VAL A 215 35.17 9.69 27.75
C VAL A 215 34.65 10.42 28.99
N ILE A 216 35.09 9.98 30.18
CA ILE A 216 34.79 10.63 31.47
C ILE A 216 35.97 11.54 31.81
N ASP A 217 36.10 12.63 31.06
CA ASP A 217 37.08 13.70 31.31
C ASP A 217 36.38 15.04 31.63
N GLY A 218 35.04 15.03 31.63
CA GLY A 218 34.24 16.18 32.02
C GLY A 218 34.17 16.35 33.54
N HIS A 219 34.24 17.60 34.00
CA HIS A 219 34.06 17.95 35.40
C HIS A 219 32.90 18.93 35.57
N GLY A 220 31.97 18.62 36.48
CA GLY A 220 30.95 19.57 36.90
C GLY A 220 31.59 20.73 37.67
N THR A 221 31.02 21.92 37.55
CA THR A 221 31.45 23.11 38.28
C THR A 221 30.33 23.57 39.20
N ILE A 222 30.64 23.86 40.46
CA ILE A 222 29.67 24.45 41.40
C ILE A 222 29.91 25.96 41.47
N SER A 223 28.84 26.73 41.28
CA SER A 223 28.80 28.17 41.51
C SER A 223 28.01 28.47 42.79
N VAL A 224 28.58 29.27 43.67
CA VAL A 224 28.01 29.57 45.00
C VAL A 224 27.95 31.08 45.24
N ILE A 225 26.81 31.55 45.74
CA ILE A 225 26.63 32.89 46.30
C ILE A 225 26.02 32.78 47.70
N GLY A 226 26.12 33.85 48.50
CA GLY A 226 25.48 33.85 49.82
C GLY A 226 26.07 34.84 50.80
N SER A 227 25.94 34.53 52.08
CA SER A 227 26.51 35.29 53.19
C SER A 227 27.02 34.33 54.27
N GLY A 228 28.29 34.44 54.61
CA GLY A 228 28.98 33.59 55.59
C GLY A 228 30.41 33.25 55.14
N VAL A 229 31.07 32.38 55.90
CA VAL A 229 32.37 31.79 55.54
C VAL A 229 32.16 30.32 55.21
N LEU A 230 32.46 29.96 53.95
CA LEU A 230 32.33 28.62 53.41
C LEU A 230 33.66 27.87 53.52
N THR A 231 33.57 26.59 53.88
CA THR A 231 34.61 25.58 53.73
C THR A 231 34.07 24.49 52.81
N ILE A 232 34.87 24.10 51.82
CA ILE A 232 34.56 23.05 50.86
C ILE A 232 35.46 21.87 51.18
N GLN A 233 34.87 20.69 51.40
CA GLN A 233 35.60 19.46 51.61
C GLN A 233 35.09 18.40 50.62
N GLU A 234 35.93 18.04 49.67
CA GLU A 234 35.66 16.99 48.69
C GLU A 234 36.27 15.67 49.17
N GLN A 235 35.55 14.56 48.98
CA GLN A 235 36.04 13.24 49.38
C GLN A 235 37.39 12.92 48.72
N GLY A 236 38.41 12.66 49.55
CA GLY A 236 39.76 12.34 49.08
C GLY A 236 40.67 13.54 48.80
N PHE A 237 40.20 14.78 49.04
CA PHE A 237 40.97 16.00 48.82
C PHE A 237 41.05 16.88 50.07
N ASP A 238 42.09 17.70 50.13
CA ASP A 238 42.25 18.71 51.19
C ASP A 238 41.12 19.75 51.13
N ALA A 239 40.66 20.16 52.32
CA ALA A 239 39.59 21.13 52.46
C ALA A 239 40.06 22.54 52.09
N VAL A 240 39.25 23.25 51.31
CA VAL A 240 39.45 24.66 50.98
C VAL A 240 38.65 25.49 51.98
N THR A 241 39.34 26.28 52.82
CA THR A 241 38.73 27.02 53.94
C THR A 241 38.79 28.53 53.73
N GLY A 242 38.00 29.29 54.50
CA GLY A 242 38.10 30.76 54.54
C GLY A 242 37.43 31.50 53.39
N ILE A 243 36.59 30.84 52.59
CA ILE A 243 35.91 31.45 51.43
C ILE A 243 34.79 32.36 51.93
N LYS A 244 34.93 33.68 51.76
CA LYS A 244 33.90 34.65 52.15
C LYS A 244 32.84 34.77 51.05
N LEU A 245 31.60 34.36 51.34
CA LEU A 245 30.50 34.44 50.39
C LEU A 245 29.95 35.87 50.26
N SER A 246 29.57 36.23 49.03
CA SER A 246 28.94 37.50 48.70
C SER A 246 27.91 37.32 47.58
N THR A 247 27.42 38.42 47.00
CA THR A 247 26.60 38.40 45.78
C THR A 247 27.40 38.06 44.53
N SER A 248 28.73 38.20 44.56
CA SER A 248 29.62 37.74 43.50
C SER A 248 29.83 36.23 43.61
N PRO A 249 29.60 35.46 42.53
CA PRO A 249 29.75 34.00 42.56
C PRO A 249 31.18 33.56 42.83
N TYR A 250 31.34 32.62 43.75
CA TYR A 250 32.54 31.80 43.88
C TYR A 250 32.33 30.50 43.11
N THR A 251 33.28 30.14 42.23
CA THR A 251 33.19 28.94 41.41
C THR A 251 34.37 28.01 41.68
N PHE A 252 34.11 26.71 41.67
CA PHE A 252 35.15 25.69 41.75
C PHE A 252 34.74 24.45 40.95
N VAL A 253 35.74 23.84 40.30
CA VAL A 253 35.58 22.61 39.52
C VAL A 253 35.59 21.42 40.46
N LEU A 254 34.64 20.50 40.29
CA LEU A 254 34.56 19.27 41.08
C LEU A 254 35.70 18.32 40.73
N ARG A 255 36.36 17.80 41.76
CA ARG A 255 37.45 16.82 41.63
C ARG A 255 36.98 15.39 41.91
N VAL A 256 35.76 15.24 42.40
CA VAL A 256 35.12 13.94 42.66
C VAL A 256 34.26 13.49 41.47
N ASN A 257 34.20 12.18 41.26
CA ASN A 257 33.34 11.56 40.25
C ASN A 257 31.91 11.34 40.78
N GLU A 258 31.04 10.80 39.93
CA GLU A 258 29.69 10.36 40.32
C GLU A 258 29.73 9.46 41.58
N GLY A 259 28.81 9.72 42.53
CA GLY A 259 28.76 9.08 43.83
C GLY A 259 29.67 9.71 44.89
N GLY A 260 30.61 10.57 44.50
CA GLY A 260 31.50 11.28 45.41
C GLY A 260 30.76 12.29 46.29
N ASN A 261 31.16 12.37 47.57
CA ASN A 261 30.58 13.31 48.53
C ASN A 261 31.36 14.64 48.57
N VAL A 262 30.62 15.75 48.50
CA VAL A 262 31.11 17.11 48.68
C VAL A 262 30.40 17.73 49.89
N LYS A 263 31.18 18.11 50.89
CA LYS A 263 30.67 18.81 52.08
C LYS A 263 30.87 20.31 51.93
N LEU A 264 29.77 21.05 52.03
CA LEU A 264 29.75 22.51 52.05
C LEU A 264 29.41 23.00 53.45
N ILE A 265 30.44 23.41 54.20
CA ILE A 265 30.31 23.84 55.58
C ILE A 265 30.24 25.37 55.61
N LEU A 266 29.07 25.90 55.96
CA LEU A 266 28.85 27.34 56.08
C LEU A 266 28.83 27.73 57.55
N SER A 267 29.60 28.76 57.89
CA SER A 267 29.63 29.37 59.22
C SER A 267 29.31 30.86 59.15
N GLN A 268 28.74 31.38 60.23
CA GLN A 268 28.45 32.81 60.34
C GLN A 268 29.75 33.64 60.33
N ASN A 269 29.75 34.73 59.57
CA ASN A 269 30.87 35.67 59.58
C ASN A 269 30.80 36.55 60.84
N THR A 270 31.73 36.33 61.78
CA THR A 270 31.85 37.08 63.04
C THR A 270 32.11 38.57 62.85
N ALA A 271 32.53 39.01 61.65
CA ALA A 271 32.78 40.41 61.30
C ALA A 271 31.54 41.16 60.79
N SER A 272 30.34 40.57 60.81
CA SER A 272 29.09 41.22 60.37
C SER A 272 28.04 41.26 61.50
N PRO A 273 28.08 42.26 62.40
CA PRO A 273 27.16 42.38 63.55
C PRO A 273 25.70 42.73 63.17
N ASN A 274 25.43 43.04 61.90
CA ASN A 274 24.15 43.62 61.47
C ASN A 274 23.33 42.65 60.64
N GLY A 275 22.54 41.79 61.29
CA GLY A 275 21.25 41.26 60.80
C GLY A 275 21.20 40.49 59.46
N LYS A 276 22.31 40.27 58.75
CA LYS A 276 22.32 39.46 57.52
C LYS A 276 22.23 37.99 57.88
N ILE A 277 21.12 37.37 57.48
CA ILE A 277 20.89 35.93 57.61
C ILE A 277 22.01 35.19 56.87
N THR A 278 22.66 34.25 57.54
CA THR A 278 23.67 33.37 56.93
C THR A 278 22.95 32.38 56.00
N TYR A 279 23.33 32.35 54.74
CA TYR A 279 22.75 31.44 53.74
C TYR A 279 23.74 31.17 52.61
N LEU A 280 23.53 30.08 51.90
CA LEU A 280 24.19 29.75 50.64
C LEU A 280 23.13 29.42 49.60
N ALA A 281 23.34 29.85 48.36
CA ALA A 281 22.59 29.41 47.19
C ALA A 281 23.59 29.00 46.12
N ALA A 282 23.38 27.84 45.51
CA ALA A 282 24.37 27.26 44.62
C ALA A 282 23.70 26.51 43.47
N CYS A 283 24.38 26.49 42.32
CA CYS A 283 24.04 25.61 41.21
C CYS A 283 25.24 24.77 40.79
N LEU A 284 24.96 23.58 40.28
CA LEU A 284 25.90 22.72 39.56
C LEU A 284 25.69 22.95 38.06
N PHE A 285 26.76 23.17 37.32
CA PHE A 285 26.70 23.34 35.87
C PHE A 285 27.88 22.71 35.15
N SER A 286 27.70 22.39 33.87
CA SER A 286 28.75 21.90 32.96
C SER A 286 28.36 22.19 31.51
N SER A 287 29.36 22.29 30.63
CA SER A 287 29.13 22.31 29.18
C SER A 287 28.69 20.94 28.69
N THR A 288 27.77 20.93 27.73
CA THR A 288 27.28 19.77 26.97
C THR A 288 27.43 20.05 25.47
N ALA A 289 27.08 19.10 24.60
CA ALA A 289 27.23 19.28 23.16
C ALA A 289 26.31 20.38 22.57
N SER A 290 25.14 20.61 23.16
CA SER A 290 24.16 21.60 22.70
C SER A 290 24.10 22.89 23.53
N GLY A 291 24.76 22.95 24.68
CA GLY A 291 24.65 24.11 25.58
C GLY A 291 25.27 23.91 26.95
N GLU A 292 24.76 24.64 27.95
CA GLU A 292 25.17 24.49 29.35
C GLU A 292 24.05 23.81 30.15
N PHE A 293 24.35 22.66 30.74
CA PHE A 293 23.48 22.04 31.73
C PHE A 293 23.64 22.75 33.06
N THR A 294 22.53 23.15 33.70
CA THR A 294 22.55 23.78 35.03
C THR A 294 21.42 23.23 35.91
N THR A 295 21.72 22.93 37.17
CA THR A 295 20.73 22.50 38.17
C THR A 295 20.95 23.15 39.53
N ASP A 296 19.87 23.42 40.27
CA ASP A 296 19.95 23.94 41.64
C ASP A 296 20.50 22.85 42.58
N LEU A 297 21.56 23.19 43.31
CA LEU A 297 22.26 22.27 44.20
C LEU A 297 21.32 21.71 45.28
N ARG A 298 20.25 22.43 45.64
CA ARG A 298 19.26 22.00 46.63
C ARG A 298 18.59 20.65 46.28
N HIS A 299 18.51 20.29 45.00
CA HIS A 299 17.93 19.01 44.57
C HIS A 299 18.79 17.80 44.96
N ILE A 300 20.11 17.98 45.02
CA ILE A 300 21.08 16.90 45.25
C ILE A 300 21.70 16.91 46.66
N VAL A 301 21.33 17.90 47.49
CA VAL A 301 21.70 17.92 48.92
C VAL A 301 20.92 16.85 49.67
N LEU A 302 21.63 15.93 50.31
CA LEU A 302 21.04 14.85 51.10
C LEU A 302 20.58 15.34 52.46
N THR A 303 21.48 15.98 53.21
CA THR A 303 21.26 16.39 54.59
C THR A 303 22.15 17.56 54.97
N ASP A 304 21.71 18.33 55.96
CA ASP A 304 22.56 19.17 56.79
C ASP A 304 23.02 18.33 58.00
N GLU A 305 24.30 17.96 58.03
CA GLU A 305 24.89 17.10 59.07
C GLU A 305 24.85 17.74 60.46
N VAL A 306 24.73 19.06 60.56
CA VAL A 306 24.60 19.76 61.87
C VAL A 306 23.22 19.50 62.48
N SER A 307 22.16 19.54 61.68
CA SER A 307 20.79 19.34 62.15
C SER A 307 20.24 17.94 61.96
N GLY A 308 20.89 17.11 61.15
CA GLY A 308 20.42 15.78 60.76
C GLY A 308 19.19 15.79 59.85
N ARG A 309 18.84 16.94 59.26
CA ARG A 309 17.64 17.14 58.41
C ARG A 309 18.02 17.81 57.10
N LYS A 310 17.11 17.81 56.11
CA LYS A 310 17.31 18.62 54.89
C LYS A 310 17.43 20.11 55.25
N PRO A 311 18.28 20.88 54.54
CA PRO A 311 18.51 22.28 54.86
C PRO A 311 17.24 23.12 54.69
N ARG A 312 17.14 24.19 55.50
CA ARG A 312 16.00 25.09 55.47
C ARG A 312 16.06 25.99 54.24
N SER A 313 15.00 25.98 53.43
CA SER A 313 14.83 26.88 52.30
C SER A 313 14.28 28.24 52.77
N THR A 314 14.93 29.34 52.41
CA THR A 314 14.54 30.71 52.82
C THR A 314 14.16 31.63 51.65
N GLY A 315 13.77 31.04 50.52
CA GLY A 315 13.45 31.73 49.26
C GLY A 315 14.47 31.44 48.16
N ASN A 316 14.37 32.15 47.03
CA ASN A 316 15.23 31.93 45.86
C ASN A 316 16.07 33.18 45.54
N VAL A 317 17.13 33.00 44.75
CA VAL A 317 17.96 34.06 44.15
C VAL A 317 18.37 33.61 42.75
N ASN A 318 18.52 34.54 41.80
CA ASN A 318 18.97 34.18 40.47
C ASN A 318 20.50 34.04 40.45
N LEU A 319 20.99 32.92 39.91
CA LEU A 319 22.40 32.64 39.67
C LEU A 319 22.52 32.00 38.29
N ARG A 320 23.32 32.59 37.39
CA ARG A 320 23.40 32.17 35.97
C ARG A 320 22.02 32.09 35.30
N GLU A 321 21.19 33.11 35.52
CA GLU A 321 19.85 33.25 34.93
C GLU A 321 18.80 32.22 35.38
N ILE A 322 19.17 31.25 36.23
CA ILE A 322 18.22 30.32 36.85
C ILE A 322 17.89 30.70 38.30
N PRO A 323 16.67 30.46 38.79
CA PRO A 323 16.33 30.61 40.20
C PRO A 323 16.93 29.46 41.01
N VAL A 324 17.83 29.77 41.95
CA VAL A 324 18.43 28.80 42.89
C VAL A 324 17.93 29.02 44.31
N THR A 325 17.75 27.93 45.06
CA THR A 325 17.22 27.96 46.42
C THR A 325 18.26 28.48 47.42
N LYS A 326 17.86 29.44 48.26
CA LYS A 326 18.63 29.86 49.43
C LYS A 326 18.48 28.83 50.54
N MET A 327 19.58 28.19 50.90
CA MET A 327 19.69 27.26 52.01
C MET A 327 20.33 27.98 53.21
N ALA A 328 19.68 27.92 54.36
CA ALA A 328 20.16 28.53 55.59
C ALA A 328 20.31 27.48 56.70
N PRO A 329 21.14 27.76 57.73
CA PRO A 329 21.19 26.95 58.93
C PRO A 329 19.82 26.71 59.56
N ALA A 330 19.71 25.58 60.26
CA ALA A 330 18.54 25.25 61.05
C ALA A 330 18.27 26.33 62.12
N PHE A 331 17.02 26.40 62.61
CA PHE A 331 16.66 27.37 63.63
C PHE A 331 17.56 27.25 64.87
N GLY A 332 18.14 28.37 65.30
CA GLY A 332 19.06 28.43 66.43
C GLY A 332 20.51 28.01 66.12
N GLN A 333 20.80 27.56 64.89
CA GLN A 333 22.16 27.22 64.46
C GLN A 333 22.83 28.38 63.73
N THR A 334 24.12 28.58 64.00
CA THR A 334 24.98 29.56 63.31
C THR A 334 25.84 28.93 62.23
N THR A 335 25.76 27.60 62.09
CA THR A 335 26.51 26.80 61.12
C THR A 335 25.59 25.77 60.47
N MET A 336 25.93 25.36 59.24
CA MET A 336 25.34 24.20 58.57
C MET A 336 26.43 23.47 57.79
N ALA A 337 26.28 22.16 57.62
CA ALA A 337 27.20 21.32 56.87
C ALA A 337 26.41 20.48 55.87
N LEU A 338 26.31 20.95 54.63
CA LEU A 338 25.56 20.26 53.59
C LEU A 338 26.38 19.11 53.05
N SER A 339 25.85 17.89 53.12
CA SER A 339 26.40 16.75 52.39
C SER A 339 25.70 16.64 51.04
N VAL A 340 26.49 16.72 49.97
CA VAL A 340 26.06 16.68 48.58
C VAL A 340 26.71 15.47 47.92
N ILE A 341 25.91 14.57 47.36
CA ILE A 341 26.44 13.52 46.47
C ILE A 341 26.30 14.01 45.05
N ILE A 342 27.38 13.94 44.26
CA ILE A 342 27.35 14.28 42.84
C ILE A 342 26.72 13.11 42.07
N PRO A 343 25.52 13.22 41.49
CA PRO A 343 24.82 12.08 40.88
C PRO A 343 25.06 11.99 39.37
N PHE A 344 26.00 12.76 38.83
CA PHE A 344 26.21 12.91 37.40
C PHE A 344 27.63 12.52 37.00
N THR A 345 27.72 11.83 35.87
CA THR A 345 28.95 11.62 35.10
C THR A 345 28.94 12.59 33.93
N PHE A 346 29.96 13.45 33.86
CA PHE A 346 30.14 14.38 32.75
C PHE A 346 31.11 13.76 31.74
N VAL A 347 30.72 13.80 30.48
CA VAL A 347 31.53 13.28 29.37
C VAL A 347 32.20 14.43 28.62
N ASP A 348 33.30 14.14 27.92
CA ASP A 348 33.93 15.10 27.01
C ASP A 348 32.92 15.53 25.93
N ILE A 349 32.72 16.84 25.75
CA ILE A 349 31.76 17.40 24.77
C ILE A 349 32.05 17.01 23.31
N THR A 350 33.27 16.55 23.03
CA THR A 350 33.70 16.08 21.71
C THR A 350 33.57 14.56 21.54
N SER A 351 33.22 13.84 22.61
CA SER A 351 33.02 12.37 22.60
C SER A 351 31.77 11.95 21.81
N GLU A 352 31.74 10.67 21.42
CA GLU A 352 30.57 10.07 20.75
C GLU A 352 29.35 10.06 21.67
N GLU A 353 29.60 9.81 22.95
CA GLU A 353 28.64 9.70 24.02
C GLU A 353 27.98 11.06 24.31
N ALA A 354 28.71 12.18 24.20
CA ALA A 354 28.13 13.52 24.32
C ALA A 354 27.06 13.78 23.25
N ALA A 355 27.25 13.27 22.03
CA ALA A 355 26.26 13.41 20.96
C ALA A 355 25.01 12.54 21.16
N MET A 356 25.08 11.50 22.00
CA MET A 356 23.92 10.69 22.40
C MET A 356 23.12 11.31 23.56
N CYS A 357 23.74 12.20 24.35
CA CYS A 357 23.10 12.97 25.42
C CYS A 357 23.43 14.47 25.27
N ASN A 358 22.89 15.08 24.22
CA ASN A 358 23.30 16.43 23.78
C ASN A 358 23.11 17.51 24.85
N ASP A 359 22.01 17.44 25.60
CA ASP A 359 21.53 18.50 26.48
C ASP A 359 21.79 18.24 27.98
N GLY A 360 22.49 17.17 28.34
CA GLY A 360 22.61 16.78 29.74
C GLY A 360 23.78 15.86 30.07
N PRO A 361 24.03 15.63 31.37
CA PRO A 361 24.98 14.64 31.83
C PRO A 361 24.40 13.22 31.83
N TYR A 362 25.27 12.25 32.03
CA TYR A 362 24.90 10.87 32.26
C TYR A 362 24.73 10.55 33.74
N ILE A 363 23.94 9.54 34.02
CA ILE A 363 23.85 8.83 35.28
C ILE A 363 24.38 7.42 35.01
N THR A 364 25.42 7.00 35.72
CA THR A 364 26.05 5.67 35.52
C THR A 364 25.72 4.69 36.63
N ASN A 365 25.21 5.17 37.78
CA ASN A 365 24.96 4.35 38.95
C ASN A 365 23.47 4.33 39.37
N PRO A 366 22.95 3.16 39.81
CA PRO A 366 21.59 3.04 40.34
C PRO A 366 21.29 3.99 41.51
N SER A 367 22.26 4.19 42.41
CA SER A 367 22.07 5.06 43.59
C SER A 367 21.88 6.52 43.20
N SER A 368 22.51 6.98 42.12
CA SER A 368 22.33 8.33 41.58
C SER A 368 20.94 8.50 40.97
N SER A 369 20.48 7.50 40.21
CA SER A 369 19.12 7.47 39.67
C SER A 369 18.07 7.52 40.78
N GLN A 370 18.29 6.78 41.88
CA GLN A 370 17.42 6.82 43.06
C GLN A 370 17.38 8.18 43.76
N ILE A 371 18.51 8.91 43.80
CA ILE A 371 18.57 10.26 44.40
C ILE A 371 17.80 11.27 43.54
N LEU A 372 17.88 11.12 42.22
CA LEU A 372 17.27 12.00 41.23
C LEU A 372 15.83 11.61 40.89
N ASP A 373 15.39 10.41 41.27
CA ASP A 373 14.13 9.81 40.82
C ASP A 373 14.01 9.81 39.28
N SER A 374 15.14 9.51 38.61
CA SER A 374 15.28 9.65 37.15
C SER A 374 14.77 8.44 36.37
N ASP A 375 14.70 7.28 37.01
CA ASP A 375 14.25 6.04 36.40
C ASP A 375 13.32 5.27 37.37
N PRO A 376 12.05 5.03 36.98
CA PRO A 376 11.09 4.26 37.80
C PRO A 376 11.56 2.85 38.16
N CYS A 377 12.45 2.24 37.37
CA CYS A 377 13.02 0.93 37.62
C CYS A 377 14.06 0.92 38.75
N TYR A 378 14.65 2.07 39.07
CA TYR A 378 15.64 2.24 40.14
C TYR A 378 15.14 3.14 41.28
N ALA A 379 13.83 3.41 41.32
CA ALA A 379 13.16 4.07 42.43
C ALA A 379 13.40 3.34 43.77
N ARG A 380 13.20 4.07 44.88
CA ARG A 380 13.44 3.50 46.21
C ARG A 380 12.50 2.33 46.50
N GLY A 381 13.10 1.15 46.72
CA GLY A 381 12.39 -0.09 47.01
C GLY A 381 12.29 -1.04 45.82
N SER A 382 12.67 -0.59 44.61
CA SER A 382 12.73 -1.43 43.41
C SER A 382 13.79 -2.53 43.54
N ARG A 383 13.38 -3.76 43.22
CA ARG A 383 14.21 -4.98 43.24
C ARG A 383 13.47 -6.09 42.47
N PRO A 384 14.13 -7.21 42.10
CA PRO A 384 13.44 -8.36 41.51
C PRO A 384 12.19 -8.76 42.31
N GLY A 385 11.05 -8.83 41.62
CA GLY A 385 9.73 -9.12 42.21
C GLY A 385 8.98 -7.92 42.80
N ALA A 386 9.56 -6.71 42.78
CA ALA A 386 8.95 -5.50 43.33
C ALA A 386 9.20 -4.25 42.46
N TYR A 387 9.22 -4.41 41.14
CA TYR A 387 9.31 -3.28 40.21
C TYR A 387 7.98 -2.53 40.12
N SER A 388 8.06 -1.22 39.87
CA SER A 388 6.88 -0.36 39.70
C SER A 388 6.14 -0.68 38.39
N LEU A 389 4.84 -0.36 38.36
CA LEU A 389 4.03 -0.48 37.13
C LEU A 389 4.64 0.32 35.98
N GLU A 390 5.09 1.54 36.27
CA GLU A 390 5.70 2.45 35.30
C GLU A 390 6.99 1.87 34.71
N CYS A 391 7.85 1.27 35.54
CA CYS A 391 9.05 0.57 35.08
C CYS A 391 8.72 -0.52 34.05
N LEU A 392 7.76 -1.39 34.38
CA LEU A 392 7.40 -2.51 33.50
C LEU A 392 6.75 -2.03 32.19
N GLN A 393 5.93 -0.97 32.24
CA GLN A 393 5.33 -0.36 31.05
C GLN A 393 6.39 0.28 30.13
N ASN A 394 7.41 0.92 30.69
CA ASN A 394 8.51 1.50 29.92
C ASN A 394 9.36 0.44 29.22
N ILE A 395 9.71 -0.64 29.93
CA ILE A 395 10.42 -1.79 29.33
C ILE A 395 9.57 -2.43 28.23
N TRP A 396 8.26 -2.58 28.45
CA TRP A 396 7.32 -3.13 27.48
C TRP A 396 7.28 -2.33 26.18
N ALA A 397 7.10 -1.02 26.28
CA ALA A 397 7.00 -0.13 25.12
C ALA A 397 8.33 -0.04 24.35
N THR A 398 9.45 0.05 25.07
CA THR A 398 10.79 0.12 24.46
C THR A 398 11.10 -1.13 23.63
N ASN A 399 10.61 -2.29 24.06
CA ASN A 399 10.87 -3.57 23.39
C ASN A 399 9.86 -3.92 22.28
N GLY A 400 9.05 -2.95 21.84
CA GLY A 400 8.24 -3.05 20.62
C GLY A 400 6.88 -3.73 20.77
N CYS A 401 6.44 -4.04 22.00
CA CYS A 401 5.10 -4.58 22.26
C CYS A 401 4.07 -3.47 22.48
N THR A 402 2.79 -3.78 22.27
CA THR A 402 1.69 -2.81 22.35
C THR A 402 0.88 -2.99 23.63
N SER A 403 0.13 -1.96 24.03
CA SER A 403 -0.74 -2.02 25.21
C SER A 403 -1.94 -2.96 25.06
N SER A 404 -2.15 -3.54 23.87
CA SER A 404 -3.19 -4.54 23.59
C SER A 404 -2.73 -5.98 23.90
N GLY A 405 -1.44 -6.21 24.15
CA GLY A 405 -0.90 -7.53 24.52
C GLY A 405 -1.48 -8.07 25.83
N THR A 406 -1.70 -9.38 25.90
CA THR A 406 -2.28 -10.02 27.10
C THR A 406 -1.35 -9.98 28.32
N ALA A 407 -0.04 -9.79 28.11
CA ALA A 407 0.94 -9.62 29.17
C ALA A 407 1.32 -8.15 29.42
N TYR A 408 0.63 -7.19 28.80
CA TYR A 408 0.83 -5.78 29.08
C TYR A 408 0.60 -5.49 30.57
N PRO A 409 1.58 -4.90 31.29
CA PRO A 409 1.46 -4.69 32.72
C PRO A 409 0.44 -3.59 33.00
N ASN A 410 -0.76 -3.98 33.40
CA ASN A 410 -1.84 -3.09 33.82
C ASN A 410 -2.55 -3.58 35.10
N ASP A 411 -2.23 -4.79 35.56
CA ASP A 411 -2.79 -5.42 36.76
C ASP A 411 -1.73 -6.29 37.48
N PRO A 412 -1.94 -6.67 38.76
CA PRO A 412 -0.96 -7.47 39.50
C PRO A 412 -0.60 -8.82 38.87
N SER A 413 -1.51 -9.44 38.12
CA SER A 413 -1.30 -10.75 37.48
C SER A 413 -0.35 -10.64 36.29
N SER A 414 -0.59 -9.67 35.39
CA SER A 414 0.30 -9.38 34.26
C SER A 414 1.68 -8.91 34.74
N MET A 415 1.73 -8.09 35.80
CA MET A 415 3.00 -7.71 36.43
C MET A 415 3.76 -8.93 36.98
N SER A 416 3.07 -9.84 37.68
CA SER A 416 3.69 -11.06 38.22
C SER A 416 4.20 -11.99 37.12
N LEU A 417 3.48 -12.10 36.00
CA LEU A 417 3.89 -12.87 34.83
C LEU A 417 5.22 -12.38 34.23
N LEU A 418 5.41 -11.06 34.18
CA LEU A 418 6.66 -10.47 33.70
C LEU A 418 7.79 -10.60 34.72
N MET A 419 7.52 -10.42 36.00
CA MET A 419 8.55 -10.40 37.04
C MET A 419 8.97 -11.78 37.55
N SER A 420 8.31 -12.87 37.14
CA SER A 420 8.54 -14.21 37.68
C SER A 420 8.89 -15.22 36.59
N ASN A 421 9.71 -16.20 36.94
CA ASN A 421 9.95 -17.39 36.15
C ASN A 421 8.92 -18.48 36.48
N SER A 422 8.84 -19.50 35.63
CA SER A 422 7.95 -20.65 35.85
C SER A 422 8.29 -21.46 37.10
N ASP A 423 9.51 -21.34 37.63
CA ASP A 423 9.97 -21.96 38.86
C ASP A 423 9.69 -21.11 40.12
N GLY A 424 9.08 -19.93 39.96
CA GLY A 424 8.78 -18.99 41.06
C GLY A 424 9.95 -18.08 41.45
N SER A 425 11.10 -18.15 40.77
CA SER A 425 12.18 -17.16 40.94
C SER A 425 11.81 -15.81 40.31
N PHE A 426 12.36 -14.72 40.84
CA PHE A 426 12.11 -13.37 40.32
C PHE A 426 13.15 -12.98 39.27
N ARG A 427 12.66 -12.40 38.17
CA ARG A 427 13.49 -11.85 37.10
C ARG A 427 14.04 -10.48 37.47
N ASN A 428 15.27 -10.21 37.04
CA ASN A 428 15.84 -8.86 37.02
C ASN A 428 15.41 -8.09 35.75
N ILE A 429 15.77 -6.80 35.65
CA ILE A 429 15.37 -5.93 34.53
C ILE A 429 15.82 -6.49 33.17
N ASN A 430 17.05 -7.04 33.09
CA ASN A 430 17.58 -7.61 31.86
C ASN A 430 16.76 -8.82 31.40
N GLU A 431 16.45 -9.73 32.32
CA GLU A 431 15.66 -10.94 32.04
C GLU A 431 14.20 -10.63 31.62
N ILE A 432 13.65 -9.52 32.11
CA ILE A 432 12.33 -9.01 31.72
C ILE A 432 12.40 -8.43 30.30
N ALA A 433 13.38 -7.57 30.03
CA ALA A 433 13.58 -6.98 28.70
C ALA A 433 13.84 -8.05 27.63
N ASP A 434 14.70 -9.04 27.93
CA ASP A 434 15.00 -10.15 27.04
C ASP A 434 13.77 -10.99 26.70
N LEU A 435 12.91 -11.26 27.70
CA LEU A 435 11.64 -11.98 27.50
C LEU A 435 10.73 -11.22 26.53
N ILE A 436 10.51 -9.93 26.77
CA ILE A 436 9.60 -9.11 25.97
C ILE A 436 10.15 -8.96 24.54
N TYR A 437 11.44 -8.64 24.40
CA TYR A 437 12.07 -8.51 23.09
C TYR A 437 12.02 -9.81 22.29
N ASN A 438 12.26 -10.97 22.93
CA ASN A 438 12.16 -12.26 22.23
C ASN A 438 10.73 -12.50 21.73
N LYS A 439 9.72 -12.19 22.55
CA LYS A 439 8.31 -12.30 22.14
C LYS A 439 7.97 -11.32 21.01
N ALA A 440 8.53 -10.12 20.99
CA ALA A 440 8.35 -9.15 19.91
C ALA A 440 9.00 -9.63 18.58
N ILE A 441 10.20 -10.21 18.62
CA ILE A 441 10.84 -10.80 17.44
C ILE A 441 10.00 -11.96 16.90
N ILE A 442 9.58 -12.88 17.77
CA ILE A 442 8.73 -13.99 17.36
C ILE A 442 7.43 -13.44 16.74
N THR A 443 6.79 -12.46 17.37
CA THR A 443 5.56 -11.83 16.85
C THR A 443 5.75 -11.27 15.43
N SER A 444 6.85 -10.59 15.17
CA SER A 444 7.09 -9.92 13.89
C SER A 444 7.59 -10.85 12.78
N THR A 445 8.33 -11.91 13.13
CA THR A 445 9.07 -12.73 12.16
C THR A 445 8.70 -14.22 12.16
N GLY A 446 8.06 -14.72 13.22
CA GLY A 446 7.87 -16.16 13.45
C GLY A 446 9.15 -16.93 13.80
N ILE A 447 10.23 -16.22 14.10
CA ILE A 447 11.56 -16.75 14.43
C ILE A 447 11.95 -16.20 15.81
N ASP A 448 12.67 -16.97 16.63
CA ASP A 448 13.23 -16.46 17.89
C ASP A 448 14.60 -15.78 17.71
N GLN A 449 15.14 -15.26 18.82
CA GLN A 449 16.46 -14.64 18.87
C GLN A 449 17.62 -15.55 18.42
N ASP A 450 17.45 -16.87 18.50
CA ASP A 450 18.46 -17.86 18.10
C ASP A 450 18.35 -18.23 16.60
N GLY A 451 17.45 -17.58 15.87
CA GLY A 451 17.17 -17.88 14.47
C GLY A 451 16.32 -19.15 14.28
N GLN A 452 15.74 -19.70 15.35
CA GLN A 452 14.90 -20.89 15.28
C GLN A 452 13.47 -20.51 14.92
N LYS A 453 12.97 -21.12 13.86
CA LYS A 453 11.60 -20.95 13.41
C LYS A 453 10.62 -21.57 14.40
N LYS A 454 9.57 -20.84 14.76
CA LYS A 454 8.53 -21.28 15.69
C LYS A 454 7.34 -21.89 14.96
N THR A 455 6.59 -22.74 15.67
CA THR A 455 5.33 -23.27 15.16
C THR A 455 4.31 -22.14 15.03
N LEU A 456 3.27 -22.33 14.21
CA LEU A 456 2.22 -21.32 14.08
C LEU A 456 1.52 -21.02 15.42
N THR A 457 1.39 -22.03 16.28
CA THR A 457 0.86 -21.90 17.64
C THR A 457 1.77 -21.03 18.50
N ASP A 458 3.07 -21.35 18.58
CA ASP A 458 4.03 -20.56 19.37
C ASP A 458 4.17 -19.12 18.86
N TRP A 459 4.07 -18.92 17.54
CA TRP A 459 4.08 -17.60 16.92
C TRP A 459 2.82 -16.81 17.29
N SER A 460 1.65 -17.43 17.19
CA SER A 460 0.38 -16.82 17.61
C SER A 460 0.39 -16.49 19.12
N ASP A 461 0.86 -17.40 19.97
CA ASP A 461 0.97 -17.18 21.41
C ASP A 461 1.88 -15.98 21.73
N ALA A 462 2.99 -15.82 21.00
CA ALA A 462 3.85 -14.65 21.14
C ALA A 462 3.16 -13.35 20.66
N SER A 463 2.42 -13.41 19.55
CA SER A 463 1.67 -12.28 19.02
C SER A 463 0.55 -11.84 19.96
N VAL A 464 -0.19 -12.78 20.54
CA VAL A 464 -1.21 -12.51 21.56
C VAL A 464 -0.57 -11.93 22.83
N PHE A 465 0.56 -12.49 23.26
CA PHE A 465 1.33 -11.96 24.39
C PHE A 465 1.70 -10.48 24.17
N CYS A 466 2.28 -10.15 23.01
CA CYS A 466 2.91 -8.85 22.73
C CYS A 466 1.94 -7.79 22.17
N THR A 467 0.98 -8.20 21.33
CA THR A 467 0.09 -7.29 20.58
C THR A 467 -1.40 -7.56 20.79
N GLY A 468 -1.76 -8.70 21.36
CA GLY A 468 -3.16 -9.11 21.55
C GLY A 468 -3.82 -9.64 20.27
N VAL A 469 -3.08 -9.77 19.18
CA VAL A 469 -3.57 -10.25 17.89
C VAL A 469 -3.22 -11.72 17.71
N GLU A 470 -4.22 -12.55 17.47
CA GLU A 470 -4.03 -13.96 17.13
C GLU A 470 -3.53 -14.10 15.68
N ILE A 471 -2.49 -14.91 15.47
CA ILE A 471 -1.98 -15.25 14.14
C ILE A 471 -2.61 -16.59 13.73
N THR A 472 -3.40 -16.54 12.68
CA THR A 472 -4.21 -17.68 12.19
C THR A 472 -3.63 -18.32 10.94
N SER A 473 -2.64 -17.68 10.31
CA SER A 473 -1.98 -18.22 9.12
C SER A 473 -0.50 -17.83 9.03
N PRO A 474 0.34 -18.65 8.36
CA PRO A 474 1.76 -18.34 8.13
C PRO A 474 1.98 -17.17 7.16
N CYS A 475 0.90 -16.56 6.66
CA CYS A 475 0.89 -15.43 5.75
C CYS A 475 0.69 -14.08 6.45
N GLU A 476 0.40 -14.09 7.75
CA GLU A 476 0.24 -12.90 8.56
C GLU A 476 1.61 -12.51 9.11
N GLY A 477 2.25 -11.52 8.48
CA GLY A 477 3.59 -11.04 8.85
C GLY A 477 3.92 -9.74 8.11
N THR A 478 5.11 -9.18 8.36
CA THR A 478 5.52 -7.87 7.80
C THR A 478 5.60 -7.83 6.28
N THR A 479 5.78 -8.98 5.61
CA THR A 479 5.82 -9.09 4.14
C THR A 479 4.45 -9.38 3.51
N LYS A 480 3.36 -9.38 4.29
CA LYS A 480 2.00 -9.68 3.80
C LYS A 480 1.61 -8.82 2.59
N GLU A 481 1.93 -7.53 2.61
CA GLU A 481 1.51 -6.59 1.56
C GLU A 481 2.52 -6.49 0.40
N THR A 482 3.81 -6.63 0.70
CA THR A 482 4.89 -6.33 -0.25
C THR A 482 5.58 -7.57 -0.82
N GLY A 483 5.54 -8.70 -0.10
CA GLY A 483 6.38 -9.86 -0.38
C GLY A 483 7.87 -9.59 -0.12
N PRO A 484 8.76 -10.56 -0.41
CA PRO A 484 8.46 -11.95 -0.78
C PRO A 484 7.83 -12.73 0.38
N LEU A 485 6.91 -13.64 0.05
CA LEU A 485 6.21 -14.46 1.04
C LEU A 485 7.05 -15.67 1.48
N SER A 486 6.81 -16.16 2.69
CA SER A 486 7.41 -17.41 3.15
C SER A 486 6.96 -18.59 2.28
N ALA A 487 7.80 -19.63 2.18
CA ALA A 487 7.43 -20.85 1.47
C ALA A 487 6.14 -21.44 2.04
N GLU A 488 5.98 -21.39 3.36
CA GLU A 488 4.82 -21.88 4.08
C GLU A 488 3.57 -21.07 3.77
N CYS A 489 3.66 -19.75 3.65
CA CYS A 489 2.54 -18.92 3.21
C CYS A 489 2.09 -19.29 1.79
N ILE A 490 3.04 -19.46 0.87
CA ILE A 490 2.77 -19.86 -0.51
C ILE A 490 2.12 -21.25 -0.56
N ILE A 491 2.64 -22.21 0.20
CA ILE A 491 2.08 -23.57 0.31
C ILE A 491 0.70 -23.54 0.97
N PHE A 492 0.51 -22.71 2.00
CA PHE A 492 -0.75 -22.53 2.71
C PHE A 492 -1.86 -22.02 1.78
N MET A 493 -1.54 -21.02 0.95
CA MET A 493 -2.44 -20.52 -0.09
C MET A 493 -2.70 -21.58 -1.17
N TRP A 494 -1.65 -22.26 -1.67
CA TRP A 494 -1.78 -23.29 -2.70
C TRP A 494 -2.66 -24.47 -2.26
N LYS A 495 -2.59 -24.86 -0.97
CA LYS A 495 -3.42 -25.93 -0.40
C LYS A 495 -4.82 -25.47 0.01
N ASN A 496 -5.15 -24.19 -0.21
CA ASN A 496 -6.40 -23.56 0.20
C ASN A 496 -6.72 -23.67 1.69
N LEU A 497 -5.70 -23.72 2.56
CA LEU A 497 -5.88 -23.97 3.99
C LEU A 497 -6.55 -22.80 4.73
N GLY A 498 -6.65 -21.63 4.10
CA GLY A 498 -7.39 -20.48 4.62
C GLY A 498 -8.92 -20.57 4.48
N ALA A 499 -9.45 -21.58 3.79
CA ALA A 499 -10.89 -21.68 3.52
C ALA A 499 -11.76 -21.86 4.77
N SER A 500 -11.18 -22.35 5.88
CA SER A 500 -11.89 -22.65 7.13
C SER A 500 -11.59 -21.65 8.26
N ASN A 501 -10.85 -20.56 8.01
CA ASN A 501 -10.48 -19.58 9.04
C ASN A 501 -10.61 -18.13 8.53
N SER A 502 -10.29 -17.16 9.39
CA SER A 502 -10.38 -15.71 9.14
C SER A 502 -9.54 -15.21 7.96
N PHE A 503 -8.55 -15.98 7.51
CA PHE A 503 -7.68 -15.62 6.38
C PHE A 503 -8.38 -15.74 5.01
N GLY A 504 -9.44 -16.54 4.93
CA GLY A 504 -10.27 -16.76 3.75
C GLY A 504 -9.64 -17.69 2.69
N PRO A 505 -10.44 -18.25 1.78
CA PRO A 505 -9.95 -19.15 0.74
C PRO A 505 -9.06 -18.43 -0.29
N THR A 506 -8.10 -19.15 -0.83
CA THR A 506 -7.32 -18.74 -2.01
C THR A 506 -8.09 -19.01 -3.31
N TYR A 507 -8.82 -20.12 -3.38
CA TYR A 507 -9.65 -20.46 -4.54
C TYR A 507 -11.13 -20.31 -4.21
N THR A 508 -11.85 -19.53 -5.02
CA THR A 508 -13.30 -19.37 -4.94
C THR A 508 -13.96 -20.10 -6.12
N GLY A 509 -14.98 -20.93 -5.84
CA GLY A 509 -15.76 -21.66 -6.86
C GLY A 509 -15.53 -23.18 -6.93
N TYR A 510 -16.56 -23.90 -7.36
CA TYR A 510 -16.55 -25.37 -7.56
C TYR A 510 -16.03 -25.72 -8.96
N GLY A 511 -14.76 -26.16 -9.07
CA GLY A 511 -14.24 -26.74 -10.30
C GLY A 511 -14.91 -28.08 -10.59
N THR A 512 -15.73 -28.17 -11.64
CA THR A 512 -16.45 -29.41 -12.02
C THR A 512 -15.74 -30.24 -13.09
N SER A 513 -14.48 -29.92 -13.44
CA SER A 513 -13.81 -30.57 -14.57
C SER A 513 -12.84 -31.68 -14.17
N LEU A 514 -13.35 -32.82 -13.69
CA LEU A 514 -12.67 -34.12 -13.85
C LEU A 514 -13.70 -35.27 -14.00
N PRO A 515 -13.47 -36.29 -14.85
CA PRO A 515 -14.49 -37.25 -15.28
C PRO A 515 -14.77 -38.42 -14.31
N ASN A 516 -14.38 -38.36 -13.04
CA ASN A 516 -14.57 -39.50 -12.12
C ASN A 516 -15.17 -39.07 -10.78
N SER A 517 -16.45 -39.41 -10.61
CA SER A 517 -17.15 -39.76 -9.36
C SER A 517 -16.59 -39.16 -8.06
N GLY A 518 -17.14 -38.02 -7.62
CA GLY A 518 -17.05 -37.58 -6.23
C GLY A 518 -17.23 -36.07 -6.05
N THR A 519 -18.22 -35.67 -5.25
CA THR A 519 -18.52 -34.28 -4.85
C THR A 519 -17.49 -33.71 -3.86
N THR A 520 -16.20 -33.74 -4.21
CA THR A 520 -15.14 -33.11 -3.42
C THR A 520 -14.51 -31.97 -4.22
N PRO A 521 -14.48 -30.73 -3.69
CA PRO A 521 -13.78 -29.62 -4.32
C PRO A 521 -12.30 -29.99 -4.54
N GLN A 522 -11.85 -29.98 -5.80
CA GLN A 522 -10.46 -30.25 -6.16
C GLN A 522 -9.77 -28.91 -6.42
N TYR A 523 -8.92 -28.46 -5.50
CA TYR A 523 -8.02 -27.32 -5.70
C TYR A 523 -6.79 -27.72 -6.52
N CYS A 524 -5.92 -26.76 -6.88
CA CYS A 524 -4.67 -27.10 -7.56
C CYS A 524 -3.85 -28.14 -6.75
N GLN A 525 -3.30 -29.13 -7.44
CA GLN A 525 -2.74 -30.34 -6.85
C GLN A 525 -1.21 -30.26 -6.75
N ALA A 526 -0.61 -31.10 -5.91
CA ALA A 526 0.85 -31.21 -5.76
C ALA A 526 1.57 -31.69 -7.05
N THR A 527 0.81 -32.30 -7.96
CA THR A 527 1.25 -32.76 -9.29
C THR A 527 1.35 -31.64 -10.33
N GLY A 528 0.81 -30.45 -10.05
CA GLY A 528 0.94 -29.27 -10.91
C GLY A 528 2.39 -28.81 -11.08
N THR A 529 2.73 -28.35 -12.28
CA THR A 529 4.09 -27.85 -12.56
C THR A 529 4.43 -26.56 -11.81
N LEU A 530 3.42 -25.75 -11.41
CA LEU A 530 3.58 -24.58 -10.54
C LEU A 530 3.25 -24.86 -9.07
N SER A 531 3.09 -26.13 -8.68
CA SER A 531 2.92 -26.46 -7.27
C SER A 531 4.20 -26.18 -6.48
N PRO A 532 4.13 -25.48 -5.34
CA PRO A 532 5.29 -25.24 -4.48
C PRO A 532 5.75 -26.50 -3.72
N VAL A 533 4.99 -27.61 -3.82
CA VAL A 533 5.32 -28.90 -3.21
C VAL A 533 5.31 -30.03 -4.23
N ASP A 534 6.03 -31.11 -3.94
CA ASP A 534 5.90 -32.39 -4.64
C ASP A 534 4.80 -33.27 -4.02
N ALA A 535 4.59 -34.45 -4.62
CA ALA A 535 3.57 -35.41 -4.19
C ALA A 535 3.80 -35.95 -2.76
N ASN A 536 5.02 -35.86 -2.23
CA ASN A 536 5.40 -36.29 -0.88
C ASN A 536 5.39 -35.12 0.12
N GLY A 537 5.03 -33.90 -0.32
CA GLY A 537 5.05 -32.70 0.49
C GLY A 537 6.41 -31.99 0.59
N GLY A 538 7.42 -32.45 -0.16
CA GLY A 538 8.72 -31.79 -0.26
C GLY A 538 8.63 -30.44 -0.98
N ILE A 539 9.39 -29.44 -0.51
CA ILE A 539 9.34 -28.08 -1.05
C ILE A 539 10.09 -28.01 -2.40
N LYS A 540 9.42 -27.54 -3.44
CA LYS A 540 10.03 -27.26 -4.76
C LYS A 540 10.59 -25.83 -4.76
N GLN A 541 11.83 -25.67 -4.29
CA GLN A 541 12.45 -24.36 -4.04
C GLN A 541 12.38 -23.41 -5.25
N GLY A 542 12.66 -23.88 -6.47
CA GLY A 542 12.60 -23.02 -7.66
C GLY A 542 11.20 -22.50 -8.00
N ILE A 543 10.15 -23.25 -7.64
CA ILE A 543 8.75 -22.81 -7.81
C ILE A 543 8.33 -21.86 -6.69
N VAL A 544 8.77 -22.11 -5.46
CA VAL A 544 8.59 -21.17 -4.34
C VAL A 544 9.23 -19.82 -4.66
N GLU A 545 10.48 -19.82 -5.15
CA GLU A 545 11.18 -18.61 -5.57
C GLU A 545 10.41 -17.88 -6.68
N TRP A 546 9.83 -18.60 -7.64
CA TRP A 546 8.96 -18.00 -8.65
C TRP A 546 7.73 -17.30 -8.05
N TRP A 547 7.06 -17.93 -7.07
CA TRP A 547 5.91 -17.33 -6.37
C TRP A 547 6.31 -16.12 -5.51
N GLN A 548 7.49 -16.14 -4.90
CA GLN A 548 8.05 -15.02 -4.13
C GLN A 548 8.24 -13.76 -4.99
N THR A 549 8.48 -13.89 -6.30
CA THR A 549 8.54 -12.74 -7.22
C THR A 549 7.19 -12.07 -7.49
N LYS A 550 6.08 -12.65 -7.02
CA LYS A 550 4.73 -12.16 -7.33
C LYS A 550 4.17 -11.19 -6.28
N GLY A 551 5.00 -10.66 -5.38
CA GLY A 551 4.60 -9.65 -4.39
C GLY A 551 3.91 -10.23 -3.16
N GLY A 552 3.03 -9.43 -2.53
CA GLY A 552 2.34 -9.80 -1.30
C GLY A 552 1.21 -10.83 -1.48
N VAL A 553 0.59 -11.20 -0.36
CA VAL A 553 -0.48 -12.20 -0.24
C VAL A 553 -1.61 -11.94 -1.22
N SER A 554 -2.07 -10.69 -1.33
CA SER A 554 -3.18 -10.32 -2.22
C SER A 554 -2.88 -10.68 -3.68
N ASN A 555 -1.68 -10.34 -4.17
CA ASN A 555 -1.31 -10.55 -5.56
C ASN A 555 -1.01 -12.03 -5.86
N VAL A 556 -0.30 -12.72 -4.97
CA VAL A 556 -0.04 -14.17 -5.09
C VAL A 556 -1.36 -14.95 -5.10
N ARG A 557 -2.26 -14.63 -4.17
CA ARG A 557 -3.59 -15.25 -4.07
C ARG A 557 -4.39 -15.02 -5.35
N LYS A 558 -4.39 -13.79 -5.87
CA LYS A 558 -5.06 -13.46 -7.14
C LYS A 558 -4.51 -14.30 -8.29
N ILE A 559 -3.19 -14.39 -8.44
CA ILE A 559 -2.57 -15.17 -9.53
C ILE A 559 -2.87 -16.67 -9.39
N MET A 560 -2.84 -17.22 -8.18
CA MET A 560 -3.26 -18.61 -7.93
C MET A 560 -4.73 -18.84 -8.27
N SER A 561 -5.60 -17.91 -7.87
CA SER A 561 -7.03 -17.95 -8.19
C SER A 561 -7.28 -17.84 -9.70
N ASP A 562 -6.58 -16.94 -10.39
CA ASP A 562 -6.66 -16.77 -11.84
C ASP A 562 -6.18 -18.01 -12.59
N LEU A 563 -5.08 -18.65 -12.13
CA LEU A 563 -4.59 -19.93 -12.66
C LEU A 563 -5.64 -21.04 -12.50
N TYR A 564 -6.22 -21.17 -11.31
CA TYR A 564 -7.30 -22.13 -11.05
C TYR A 564 -8.53 -21.84 -11.90
N GLY A 565 -8.94 -20.58 -12.01
CA GLY A 565 -10.04 -20.13 -12.85
C GLY A 565 -9.81 -20.50 -14.32
N ALA A 566 -8.62 -20.21 -14.86
CA ALA A 566 -8.23 -20.54 -16.23
C ALA A 566 -8.18 -22.06 -16.49
N ALA A 567 -7.70 -22.85 -15.53
CA ALA A 567 -7.67 -24.31 -15.64
C ALA A 567 -9.08 -24.92 -15.66
N ASN A 568 -10.04 -24.33 -14.94
CA ASN A 568 -11.43 -24.81 -14.84
C ASN A 568 -12.42 -24.05 -15.72
N ALA A 569 -11.97 -23.07 -16.51
CA ALA A 569 -12.82 -22.25 -17.35
C ALA A 569 -13.64 -23.12 -18.32
N GLN A 570 -14.97 -22.97 -18.28
CA GLN A 570 -15.89 -23.80 -19.07
C GLN A 570 -15.95 -23.40 -20.56
N VAL A 571 -15.35 -22.26 -20.92
CA VAL A 571 -15.54 -21.57 -22.20
C VAL A 571 -14.27 -21.55 -23.08
N SER A 572 -13.17 -22.15 -22.62
CA SER A 572 -11.91 -22.29 -23.36
C SER A 572 -11.74 -23.71 -23.90
N THR A 573 -11.14 -23.82 -25.09
CA THR A 573 -10.85 -25.13 -25.70
C THR A 573 -9.85 -25.91 -24.86
N ASP A 574 -9.85 -27.25 -24.95
CA ASP A 574 -8.91 -28.09 -24.21
C ASP A 574 -7.45 -27.67 -24.48
N ASN A 575 -7.12 -27.22 -25.70
CA ASN A 575 -5.80 -26.72 -26.06
C ASN A 575 -5.43 -25.38 -25.38
N GLU A 576 -6.41 -24.49 -25.16
CA GLU A 576 -6.19 -23.21 -24.46
C GLU A 576 -6.07 -23.41 -22.94
N ARG A 577 -6.75 -24.43 -22.40
CA ARG A 577 -6.70 -24.77 -20.97
C ARG A 577 -5.51 -25.63 -20.62
N LEU A 578 -5.01 -26.42 -21.56
CA LEU A 578 -3.94 -27.39 -21.34
C LEU A 578 -2.73 -26.82 -20.59
N PRO A 579 -2.20 -25.61 -20.89
CA PRO A 579 -1.09 -25.04 -20.13
C PRO A 579 -1.46 -24.81 -18.66
N TYR A 580 -2.64 -24.28 -18.38
CA TYR A 580 -3.12 -23.99 -17.02
C TYR A 580 -3.49 -25.27 -16.26
N ILE A 581 -4.03 -26.27 -16.95
CA ILE A 581 -4.29 -27.60 -16.40
C ILE A 581 -2.97 -28.27 -15.99
N ILE A 582 -1.94 -28.21 -16.84
CA ILE A 582 -0.61 -28.74 -16.51
C ILE A 582 0.02 -27.98 -15.34
N GLN A 583 -0.18 -26.67 -15.25
CA GLN A 583 0.34 -25.83 -14.17
C GLN A 583 -0.36 -26.07 -12.83
N CYS A 584 -1.69 -26.22 -12.82
CA CYS A 584 -2.50 -26.40 -11.61
C CYS A 584 -2.63 -27.87 -11.17
N TYR A 585 -2.76 -28.81 -12.11
CA TYR A 585 -3.09 -30.22 -11.84
C TYR A 585 -2.05 -31.23 -12.34
N GLY A 586 -1.16 -30.84 -13.25
CA GLY A 586 -0.13 -31.72 -13.82
C GLY A 586 -0.58 -32.39 -15.12
N GLN A 587 0.18 -33.39 -15.60
CA GLN A 587 -0.18 -34.10 -16.83
C GLN A 587 -1.44 -34.94 -16.62
N LEU A 588 -2.55 -34.50 -17.22
CA LEU A 588 -3.81 -35.24 -17.31
C LEU A 588 -4.08 -35.60 -18.78
N SER A 589 -4.53 -36.83 -19.06
CA SER A 589 -5.00 -37.18 -20.41
C SER A 589 -6.42 -36.63 -20.60
N LEU A 590 -6.57 -35.54 -21.35
CA LEU A 590 -7.88 -34.96 -21.65
C LEU A 590 -8.53 -35.72 -22.82
N ALA A 591 -9.76 -36.20 -22.63
CA ALA A 591 -10.59 -36.69 -23.74
C ALA A 591 -11.21 -35.50 -24.50
N PRO A 592 -11.35 -35.53 -25.84
CA PRO A 592 -11.72 -34.34 -26.62
C PRO A 592 -13.19 -33.94 -26.40
N ARG A 593 -13.45 -32.66 -26.10
CA ARG A 593 -14.83 -32.09 -26.08
C ARG A 593 -15.18 -31.39 -27.41
N GLN A 594 -16.43 -31.53 -27.86
CA GLN A 594 -16.95 -30.89 -29.09
C GLN A 594 -16.85 -29.35 -29.02
N THR A 595 -16.17 -28.76 -30.00
CA THR A 595 -15.87 -27.33 -30.10
C THR A 595 -17.09 -26.49 -30.53
N ALA A 596 -17.52 -25.55 -29.69
CA ALA A 596 -18.28 -24.37 -30.14
C ALA A 596 -17.27 -23.25 -30.45
N ALA A 597 -17.38 -22.64 -31.64
CA ALA A 597 -16.43 -21.65 -32.14
C ALA A 597 -16.54 -20.30 -31.41
N LYS A 598 -15.42 -19.81 -30.89
CA LYS A 598 -15.23 -18.46 -30.33
C LYS A 598 -15.01 -17.46 -31.48
N PRO A 599 -15.62 -16.26 -31.50
CA PRO A 599 -15.15 -15.19 -32.36
C PRO A 599 -13.86 -14.63 -31.77
N LYS A 600 -12.75 -14.69 -32.53
CA LYS A 600 -11.59 -13.81 -32.32
C LYS A 600 -12.05 -12.36 -32.35
N SER A 601 -11.37 -11.49 -31.59
CA SER A 601 -11.55 -10.04 -31.53
C SER A 601 -11.76 -9.40 -32.91
N ASN A 602 -13.00 -9.37 -33.38
CA ASN A 602 -13.39 -8.66 -34.56
C ASN A 602 -13.87 -7.28 -34.08
N PRO A 603 -13.22 -6.17 -34.46
CA PRO A 603 -13.67 -4.83 -34.09
C PRO A 603 -15.09 -4.51 -34.61
N SER A 604 -15.65 -5.36 -35.45
CA SER A 604 -17.02 -5.28 -35.94
C SER A 604 -18.03 -6.09 -35.13
N PHE A 605 -17.63 -6.86 -34.11
CA PHE A 605 -18.58 -7.59 -33.28
C PHE A 605 -19.36 -6.64 -32.36
N MET A 606 -20.69 -6.74 -32.34
CA MET A 606 -21.56 -5.93 -31.49
C MET A 606 -22.74 -6.74 -30.95
N VAL A 607 -23.21 -6.36 -29.77
CA VAL A 607 -24.44 -6.87 -29.16
C VAL A 607 -25.46 -5.73 -29.13
N LEU A 608 -26.70 -6.05 -29.48
CA LEU A 608 -27.81 -5.11 -29.63
C LEU A 608 -28.99 -5.58 -28.78
N GLY A 609 -29.58 -4.66 -28.02
CA GLY A 609 -30.74 -4.91 -27.17
C GLY A 609 -31.97 -4.14 -27.64
N GLY A 610 -33.15 -4.74 -27.53
CA GLY A 610 -34.43 -4.12 -27.86
C GLY A 610 -35.60 -4.81 -27.16
N LEU A 611 -36.82 -4.29 -27.34
CA LEU A 611 -38.01 -4.88 -26.71
C LEU A 611 -38.18 -6.33 -27.14
N ASN A 612 -38.19 -7.26 -26.18
CA ASN A 612 -38.24 -8.71 -26.39
C ASN A 612 -37.06 -9.35 -27.12
N VAL A 613 -35.99 -8.59 -27.37
CA VAL A 613 -34.95 -9.01 -28.31
C VAL A 613 -33.56 -8.72 -27.75
N LEU A 614 -32.70 -9.73 -27.86
CA LEU A 614 -31.25 -9.56 -27.78
C LEU A 614 -30.65 -10.17 -29.04
N ALA A 615 -29.80 -9.42 -29.72
CA ALA A 615 -29.20 -9.78 -30.99
C ALA A 615 -27.70 -9.49 -30.96
N TYR A 616 -26.96 -10.10 -31.89
CA TYR A 616 -25.55 -9.85 -32.07
C TYR A 616 -25.23 -9.72 -33.56
N SER A 617 -24.17 -9.00 -33.90
CA SER A 617 -23.63 -8.94 -35.25
C SER A 617 -22.15 -9.24 -35.18
N THR A 618 -21.69 -10.16 -36.03
CA THR A 618 -20.27 -10.51 -36.11
C THR A 618 -19.48 -9.60 -37.04
N ASP A 619 -20.18 -8.84 -37.91
CA ASP A 619 -19.62 -8.00 -38.97
C ASP A 619 -20.01 -6.53 -38.84
N GLY A 620 -20.80 -6.19 -37.83
CA GLY A 620 -21.30 -4.86 -37.53
C GLY A 620 -22.30 -4.33 -38.56
N ARG A 621 -22.75 -5.18 -39.48
CA ARG A 621 -23.64 -4.83 -40.60
C ARG A 621 -24.95 -5.59 -40.54
N LYS A 622 -24.91 -6.88 -40.17
CA LYS A 622 -26.09 -7.73 -40.07
C LYS A 622 -26.26 -8.28 -38.66
N ALA A 623 -27.39 -7.99 -38.05
CA ALA A 623 -27.76 -8.53 -36.74
C ALA A 623 -28.42 -9.92 -36.90
N THR A 624 -28.06 -10.81 -35.98
CA THR A 624 -28.62 -12.15 -35.81
C THR A 624 -29.24 -12.23 -34.42
N LEU A 625 -30.46 -12.74 -34.32
CA LEU A 625 -31.13 -12.92 -33.02
C LEU A 625 -30.35 -13.92 -32.16
N SER A 626 -30.16 -13.60 -30.89
CA SER A 626 -29.75 -14.56 -29.87
C SER A 626 -30.99 -15.23 -29.29
N PRO A 627 -31.23 -16.54 -29.54
CA PRO A 627 -32.40 -17.23 -28.98
C PRO A 627 -32.36 -17.32 -27.46
N SER A 628 -31.17 -17.54 -26.88
CA SER A 628 -30.99 -17.61 -25.43
C SER A 628 -31.19 -16.25 -24.76
N GLY A 629 -30.62 -15.19 -25.34
CA GLY A 629 -30.80 -13.82 -24.85
C GLY A 629 -32.24 -13.31 -24.98
N SER A 630 -32.84 -13.49 -26.17
CA SER A 630 -34.23 -13.09 -26.41
C SER A 630 -35.22 -13.91 -25.59
N GLY A 631 -34.89 -15.17 -25.26
CA GLY A 631 -35.66 -15.98 -24.32
C GLY A 631 -35.69 -15.39 -22.91
N ILE A 632 -34.55 -14.89 -22.43
CA ILE A 632 -34.43 -14.25 -21.10
C ILE A 632 -35.19 -12.92 -21.05
N PHE A 633 -35.05 -12.09 -22.08
CA PHE A 633 -35.73 -10.80 -22.19
C PHE A 633 -37.09 -10.88 -22.88
N SER A 634 -37.79 -12.02 -22.84
CA SER A 634 -39.11 -12.17 -23.44
C SER A 634 -40.23 -11.53 -22.59
N ASN A 635 -41.45 -11.42 -23.14
CA ASN A 635 -42.65 -10.98 -22.41
C ASN A 635 -42.64 -9.53 -21.89
N GLY A 636 -42.27 -8.57 -22.73
CA GLY A 636 -42.28 -7.13 -22.47
C GLY A 636 -41.01 -6.59 -21.81
N PHE A 637 -39.98 -7.42 -21.66
CA PHE A 637 -38.68 -7.01 -21.15
C PHE A 637 -37.78 -6.45 -22.25
N ALA A 638 -37.03 -5.41 -21.91
CA ALA A 638 -36.03 -4.83 -22.80
C ALA A 638 -34.68 -4.74 -22.05
N PRO A 639 -33.57 -5.23 -22.64
CA PRO A 639 -32.23 -4.97 -22.14
C PRO A 639 -31.83 -3.53 -22.48
N PHE A 640 -31.97 -2.62 -21.52
CA PHE A 640 -31.72 -1.19 -21.69
C PHE A 640 -30.24 -0.82 -21.65
N CYS A 641 -29.41 -1.63 -20.99
CA CYS A 641 -27.98 -1.41 -20.91
C CYS A 641 -27.21 -2.71 -21.16
N ILE A 642 -26.10 -2.59 -21.89
CA ILE A 642 -25.22 -3.70 -22.25
C ILE A 642 -23.78 -3.22 -22.05
N GLY A 643 -22.99 -3.99 -21.30
CA GLY A 643 -21.60 -3.72 -20.99
C GLY A 643 -20.70 -4.88 -21.39
N PHE A 644 -19.44 -4.58 -21.69
CA PHE A 644 -18.41 -5.57 -21.99
C PHE A 644 -17.11 -5.19 -21.29
N ASN A 645 -16.49 -6.12 -20.58
CA ASN A 645 -15.23 -5.87 -19.85
C ASN A 645 -13.98 -6.41 -20.56
N GLY A 646 -14.12 -6.90 -21.80
CA GLY A 646 -13.04 -7.56 -22.54
C GLY A 646 -13.16 -9.08 -22.59
N PHE A 647 -13.92 -9.69 -21.68
CA PHE A 647 -14.06 -11.14 -21.57
C PHE A 647 -15.51 -11.61 -21.37
N GLN A 648 -16.36 -10.76 -20.80
CA GLN A 648 -17.74 -11.05 -20.46
C GLN A 648 -18.64 -9.87 -20.82
N TRP A 649 -19.80 -10.20 -21.38
CA TRP A 649 -20.92 -9.30 -21.62
C TRP A 649 -21.94 -9.40 -20.49
N VAL A 650 -22.49 -8.25 -20.12
CA VAL A 650 -23.63 -8.16 -19.19
C VAL A 650 -24.70 -7.32 -19.86
N ALA A 651 -25.92 -7.84 -19.94
CA ALA A 651 -27.10 -7.15 -20.43
C ALA A 651 -28.10 -7.04 -19.27
N ALA A 652 -28.61 -5.85 -19.02
CA ALA A 652 -29.56 -5.61 -17.95
C ALA A 652 -30.65 -4.64 -18.40
N GLY A 653 -31.81 -4.76 -17.80
CA GLY A 653 -32.93 -3.88 -18.12
C GLY A 653 -34.17 -4.19 -17.30
N GLY A 654 -35.34 -3.94 -17.90
CA GLY A 654 -36.62 -4.08 -17.22
C GLY A 654 -37.80 -4.00 -18.19
N PHE A 655 -39.00 -3.88 -17.65
CA PHE A 655 -40.22 -3.88 -18.43
C PHE A 655 -40.53 -2.49 -19.01
N ASP A 656 -40.76 -2.40 -20.32
CA ASP A 656 -40.81 -1.13 -21.07
C ASP A 656 -42.23 -0.57 -21.28
N ASN A 657 -43.26 -1.10 -20.60
CA ASN A 657 -44.64 -0.65 -20.82
C ASN A 657 -45.32 -0.16 -19.55
N TRP A 658 -45.42 1.17 -19.43
CA TRP A 658 -46.04 1.88 -18.32
C TRP A 658 -47.56 1.73 -18.22
N TYR A 659 -48.23 1.26 -19.29
CA TYR A 659 -49.69 1.18 -19.39
C TYR A 659 -50.27 -0.21 -19.15
N LEU A 660 -49.48 -1.28 -19.30
CA LEU A 660 -49.95 -2.65 -19.10
C LEU A 660 -49.82 -3.07 -17.64
N GLN A 661 -50.96 -3.24 -16.97
CA GLN A 661 -51.05 -3.75 -15.60
C GLN A 661 -50.67 -5.24 -15.56
N GLY A 662 -49.37 -5.51 -15.43
CA GLY A 662 -48.79 -6.86 -15.37
C GLY A 662 -47.31 -6.78 -14.98
N ARG A 663 -47.05 -6.27 -13.77
CA ARG A 663 -45.77 -5.72 -13.30
C ARG A 663 -44.67 -6.77 -13.11
N GLN A 664 -43.59 -6.65 -13.88
CA GLN A 664 -42.38 -7.49 -13.77
C GLN A 664 -41.17 -6.53 -13.68
N GLY A 665 -40.38 -6.60 -12.60
CA GLY A 665 -39.33 -5.61 -12.26
C GLY A 665 -38.08 -5.63 -13.16
N THR A 666 -36.88 -5.72 -12.60
CA THR A 666 -35.62 -5.78 -13.36
C THR A 666 -35.29 -7.17 -13.91
N LYS A 667 -34.43 -7.24 -14.94
CA LYS A 667 -33.84 -8.47 -15.50
C LYS A 667 -32.37 -8.27 -15.83
N MET A 668 -31.58 -9.33 -15.68
CA MET A 668 -30.17 -9.33 -16.05
C MET A 668 -29.73 -10.66 -16.64
N ALA A 669 -28.88 -10.60 -17.64
CA ALA A 669 -28.24 -11.74 -18.27
C ALA A 669 -26.76 -11.46 -18.50
N ILE A 670 -25.98 -12.53 -18.61
CA ILE A 670 -24.55 -12.48 -18.89
C ILE A 670 -24.19 -13.44 -20.02
N SER A 671 -23.11 -13.17 -20.72
CA SER A 671 -22.64 -13.97 -21.85
C SER A 671 -21.15 -13.79 -22.05
N ASP A 672 -20.41 -14.88 -22.27
CA ASP A 672 -18.97 -14.80 -22.54
C ASP A 672 -18.65 -14.57 -24.02
N ASP A 673 -19.63 -14.76 -24.91
CA ASP A 673 -19.47 -14.68 -26.36
C ASP A 673 -20.41 -13.65 -27.03
N GLY A 674 -21.29 -13.01 -26.26
CA GLY A 674 -22.32 -12.07 -26.74
C GLY A 674 -23.45 -12.74 -27.53
N MET A 675 -23.39 -14.05 -27.75
CA MET A 675 -24.33 -14.83 -28.56
C MET A 675 -25.20 -15.74 -27.69
N ASN A 676 -24.62 -16.36 -26.67
CA ASN A 676 -25.25 -17.30 -25.76
C ASN A 676 -25.34 -16.69 -24.36
N TRP A 677 -26.56 -16.51 -23.88
CA TRP A 677 -26.83 -15.76 -22.66
C TRP A 677 -27.39 -16.64 -21.54
N THR A 678 -26.98 -16.33 -20.31
CA THR A 678 -27.43 -16.98 -19.08
C THR A 678 -28.10 -15.95 -18.18
N ASN A 679 -29.27 -16.26 -17.63
CA ASN A 679 -29.98 -15.37 -16.71
C ASN A 679 -29.21 -15.25 -15.39
N VAL A 680 -29.29 -14.09 -14.73
CA VAL A 680 -28.78 -13.86 -13.37
C VAL A 680 -29.97 -13.75 -12.41
N PRO A 681 -30.44 -14.87 -11.80
CA PRO A 681 -31.73 -14.90 -11.12
C PRO A 681 -31.78 -14.03 -9.86
N SER A 682 -30.63 -13.82 -9.21
CA SER A 682 -30.50 -12.93 -8.05
C SER A 682 -30.86 -11.47 -8.37
N MET A 683 -30.78 -11.09 -9.65
CA MET A 683 -31.06 -9.74 -10.13
C MET A 683 -32.48 -9.57 -10.69
N ASP A 684 -33.29 -10.63 -10.71
CA ASP A 684 -34.65 -10.57 -11.22
C ASP A 684 -35.59 -9.87 -10.23
N ARG A 685 -36.37 -8.90 -10.73
CA ARG A 685 -37.38 -8.13 -9.97
C ARG A 685 -36.80 -7.33 -8.78
N LEU A 686 -35.50 -7.09 -8.74
CA LEU A 686 -34.86 -6.22 -7.76
C LEU A 686 -35.34 -4.77 -7.92
N GLY A 687 -35.44 -4.05 -6.80
CA GLY A 687 -35.88 -2.65 -6.77
C GLY A 687 -37.40 -2.44 -6.81
N GLY A 688 -38.18 -3.53 -6.93
CA GLY A 688 -39.63 -3.51 -6.96
C GLY A 688 -40.20 -3.51 -8.38
N GLN A 689 -41.53 -3.36 -8.46
CA GLN A 689 -42.31 -3.57 -9.68
C GLN A 689 -42.08 -2.53 -10.80
N LEU A 690 -41.47 -1.39 -10.49
CA LEU A 690 -41.20 -0.30 -11.43
C LEU A 690 -39.71 -0.08 -11.68
N ALA A 691 -38.85 -0.93 -11.12
CA ALA A 691 -37.41 -0.77 -11.25
C ALA A 691 -36.93 -1.24 -12.61
N VAL A 692 -36.05 -0.43 -13.21
CA VAL A 692 -35.36 -0.75 -14.47
C VAL A 692 -33.86 -0.53 -14.28
N PHE A 693 -33.04 -1.44 -14.80
CA PHE A 693 -31.61 -1.16 -14.93
C PHE A 693 -31.39 -0.23 -16.12
N SER A 694 -30.68 0.89 -15.92
CA SER A 694 -30.59 1.97 -16.90
C SER A 694 -29.19 2.21 -17.43
N SER A 695 -28.16 1.87 -16.67
CA SER A 695 -26.78 1.95 -17.09
C SER A 695 -25.96 0.81 -16.49
N ILE A 696 -24.92 0.43 -17.20
CA ILE A 696 -23.92 -0.52 -16.71
C ILE A 696 -22.52 -0.02 -17.08
N LEU A 697 -21.58 -0.17 -16.16
CA LEU A 697 -20.19 0.27 -16.31
C LEU A 697 -19.25 -0.81 -15.79
N TRP A 698 -18.19 -1.11 -16.54
CA TRP A 698 -17.02 -1.82 -16.01
C TRP A 698 -15.98 -0.79 -15.57
N THR A 699 -15.51 -0.88 -14.32
CA THR A 699 -14.55 0.09 -13.76
C THR A 699 -13.09 -0.25 -14.09
N GLY A 700 -12.83 -1.41 -14.68
CA GLY A 700 -11.49 -2.01 -14.74
C GLY A 700 -11.30 -3.13 -13.74
N SER A 701 -12.06 -3.11 -12.63
CA SER A 701 -11.98 -4.10 -11.55
C SER A 701 -13.32 -4.75 -11.19
N PHE A 702 -14.44 -4.05 -11.34
CA PHE A 702 -15.78 -4.57 -11.03
C PHE A 702 -16.85 -3.90 -11.90
N TRP A 703 -18.02 -4.53 -11.98
CA TRP A 703 -19.21 -4.02 -12.63
C TRP A 703 -20.01 -3.11 -11.70
N ILE A 704 -20.64 -2.08 -12.26
CA ILE A 704 -21.66 -1.27 -11.60
C ILE A 704 -22.89 -1.23 -12.48
N VAL A 705 -24.08 -1.45 -11.91
CA VAL A 705 -25.37 -1.27 -12.58
C VAL A 705 -26.24 -0.30 -11.80
N THR A 706 -26.90 0.62 -12.51
CA THR A 706 -27.82 1.60 -11.91
C THR A 706 -29.25 1.15 -12.08
N SER A 707 -30.05 1.26 -11.00
CA SER A 707 -31.50 1.05 -11.06
C SER A 707 -32.23 2.38 -10.99
N THR A 708 -33.00 2.69 -12.03
CA THR A 708 -33.87 3.87 -12.08
C THR A 708 -35.30 3.45 -11.80
N TYR A 709 -36.02 4.29 -11.05
CA TYR A 709 -37.39 4.05 -10.56
C TYR A 709 -37.47 2.89 -9.53
N GLY A 710 -38.29 3.02 -8.48
CA GLY A 710 -38.31 2.06 -7.35
C GLY A 710 -37.40 2.44 -6.17
N LEU A 711 -36.64 1.49 -5.59
CA LEU A 711 -35.79 1.71 -4.40
C LEU A 711 -34.57 2.63 -4.62
N GLY A 712 -34.24 2.98 -5.87
CA GLY A 712 -33.16 3.93 -6.19
C GLY A 712 -31.75 3.46 -5.80
N LYS A 713 -31.53 2.14 -5.71
CA LYS A 713 -30.24 1.55 -5.31
C LYS A 713 -29.39 1.19 -6.52
N ASN A 714 -28.09 1.39 -6.39
CA ASN A 714 -27.09 0.91 -7.33
C ASN A 714 -26.51 -0.42 -6.85
N TYR A 715 -25.98 -1.23 -7.75
CA TYR A 715 -25.39 -2.52 -7.42
C TYR A 715 -24.02 -2.67 -8.07
N SER A 716 -23.15 -3.47 -7.44
CA SER A 716 -21.80 -3.76 -7.92
C SER A 716 -21.50 -5.25 -7.89
N SER A 717 -20.62 -5.72 -8.76
CA SER A 717 -20.26 -7.13 -8.88
C SER A 717 -18.84 -7.31 -9.43
N ASP A 718 -18.02 -8.13 -8.79
CA ASP A 718 -16.67 -8.43 -9.27
C ASP A 718 -16.65 -9.43 -10.44
N ASP A 719 -17.71 -10.22 -10.59
CA ASP A 719 -17.75 -11.39 -11.48
C ASP A 719 -18.91 -11.36 -12.51
N GLY A 720 -19.86 -10.44 -12.37
CA GLY A 720 -21.08 -10.35 -13.17
C GLY A 720 -22.19 -11.32 -12.75
N TYR A 721 -21.92 -12.23 -11.81
CA TYR A 721 -22.87 -13.24 -11.31
C TYR A 721 -23.45 -12.85 -9.94
N THR A 722 -22.58 -12.37 -9.04
CA THR A 722 -22.90 -12.05 -7.65
C THR A 722 -22.91 -10.54 -7.48
N TRP A 723 -24.06 -9.98 -7.15
CA TRP A 723 -24.27 -8.53 -7.09
C TRP A 723 -24.62 -8.08 -5.68
N ASN A 724 -23.91 -7.06 -5.22
CA ASN A 724 -24.08 -6.44 -3.91
C ASN A 724 -24.62 -5.02 -4.06
N VAL A 725 -25.38 -4.56 -3.07
CA VAL A 725 -25.86 -3.17 -3.02
C VAL A 725 -24.65 -2.24 -2.90
N LEU A 726 -24.54 -1.27 -3.82
CA LEU A 726 -23.56 -0.20 -3.77
C LEU A 726 -24.14 0.98 -2.99
N ASN A 727 -23.48 1.37 -1.90
CA ASN A 727 -23.92 2.47 -1.03
C ASN A 727 -23.62 3.83 -1.68
N THR A 728 -24.59 4.36 -2.43
CA THR A 728 -24.46 5.66 -3.10
C THR A 728 -25.30 6.74 -2.43
N PRO A 729 -24.82 8.00 -2.36
CA PRO A 729 -25.61 9.12 -1.91
C PRO A 729 -26.64 9.50 -2.98
N GLY A 730 -27.92 9.34 -2.65
CA GLY A 730 -29.02 9.70 -3.55
C GLY A 730 -29.16 8.80 -4.78
N ASN A 731 -30.02 9.23 -5.70
CA ASN A 731 -30.37 8.49 -6.92
C ASN A 731 -29.40 8.83 -8.06
N ILE A 732 -28.36 8.03 -8.22
CA ILE A 732 -27.45 8.11 -9.37
C ILE A 732 -28.03 7.29 -10.52
N ASN A 733 -28.12 7.90 -11.70
CA ASN A 733 -28.74 7.32 -12.89
C ASN A 733 -27.71 6.77 -13.88
N GLN A 734 -26.53 7.40 -13.97
CA GLN A 734 -25.44 6.92 -14.80
C GLN A 734 -24.08 7.18 -14.12
N PHE A 735 -23.14 6.25 -14.34
CA PHE A 735 -21.74 6.40 -13.97
C PHE A 735 -20.85 6.55 -15.19
N ALA A 736 -19.75 7.27 -15.00
CA ALA A 736 -18.57 7.24 -15.85
C ALA A 736 -17.33 7.16 -14.94
N GLY A 737 -16.25 6.52 -15.41
CA GLY A 737 -15.05 6.36 -14.61
C GLY A 737 -13.78 6.39 -15.46
N ASN A 738 -12.67 6.57 -14.77
CA ASN A 738 -11.32 6.33 -15.25
C ASN A 738 -10.58 5.46 -14.22
N ASP A 739 -9.29 5.21 -14.44
CA ASP A 739 -8.49 4.33 -13.57
C ASP A 739 -8.37 4.84 -12.11
N SER A 740 -8.63 6.13 -11.85
CA SER A 740 -8.44 6.76 -10.54
C SER A 740 -9.74 7.21 -9.85
N MET A 741 -10.87 7.29 -10.56
CA MET A 741 -12.11 7.78 -9.99
C MET A 741 -13.37 7.38 -10.74
N LEU A 742 -14.49 7.42 -10.01
CA LEU A 742 -15.84 7.28 -10.51
C LEU A 742 -16.61 8.60 -10.36
N VAL A 743 -17.42 8.93 -11.36
CA VAL A 743 -18.33 10.07 -11.38
C VAL A 743 -19.74 9.53 -11.64
N GLY A 744 -20.67 9.91 -10.77
CA GLY A 744 -22.10 9.59 -10.89
C GLY A 744 -22.94 10.83 -11.15
N CYS A 745 -23.85 10.77 -12.11
CA CYS A 745 -24.85 11.81 -12.36
C CYS A 745 -26.27 11.32 -12.03
N GLY A 746 -27.10 12.18 -11.43
CA GLY A 746 -28.43 11.82 -10.93
C GLY A 746 -29.60 12.55 -11.58
N VAL A 747 -30.77 11.91 -11.55
CA VAL A 747 -32.08 12.49 -11.88
C VAL A 747 -33.11 12.14 -10.81
N ASN A 748 -33.91 13.10 -10.33
CA ASN A 748 -35.38 13.02 -10.40
C ASN A 748 -36.11 14.23 -9.80
N VAL A 749 -37.35 14.42 -10.27
CA VAL A 749 -38.36 15.33 -9.72
C VAL A 749 -38.42 15.24 -8.18
N ASN A 750 -38.26 16.39 -7.51
CA ASN A 750 -38.31 16.60 -6.03
C ASN A 750 -36.98 16.46 -5.26
N MET A 751 -35.84 16.93 -5.79
CA MET A 751 -34.57 16.84 -5.07
C MET A 751 -34.50 17.78 -3.85
N GLN A 752 -34.30 17.16 -2.69
CA GLN A 752 -33.43 17.69 -1.63
C GLN A 752 -32.01 17.05 -1.78
N GLY A 753 -31.29 17.27 -2.91
CA GLY A 753 -30.00 16.61 -3.16
C GLY A 753 -29.16 17.16 -4.34
N SER A 754 -27.97 16.58 -4.57
CA SER A 754 -26.96 17.08 -5.52
C SER A 754 -26.91 16.33 -6.87
N ALA A 755 -26.49 17.01 -7.95
CA ALA A 755 -26.57 16.48 -9.32
C ALA A 755 -25.35 15.65 -9.78
N ILE A 756 -24.17 15.90 -9.20
CA ILE A 756 -22.93 15.15 -9.48
C ILE A 756 -22.30 14.70 -8.15
N TYR A 757 -21.92 13.42 -8.12
CA TYR A 757 -21.12 12.81 -7.08
C TYR A 757 -19.85 12.22 -7.69
N TYR A 758 -18.77 12.19 -6.92
CA TYR A 758 -17.53 11.53 -7.32
C TYR A 758 -16.98 10.67 -6.18
N SER A 759 -16.19 9.67 -6.55
CA SER A 759 -15.50 8.77 -5.64
C SER A 759 -14.07 8.56 -6.14
N ILE A 760 -13.09 8.75 -5.25
CA ILE A 760 -11.65 8.56 -5.52
C ILE A 760 -11.12 7.22 -4.97
N ASP A 761 -11.99 6.45 -4.31
CA ASP A 761 -11.69 5.17 -3.67
C ASP A 761 -12.56 4.05 -4.25
N GLN A 762 -12.80 4.15 -5.57
CA GLN A 762 -13.48 3.14 -6.37
C GLN A 762 -14.88 2.75 -5.83
N GLY A 763 -15.66 3.75 -5.42
CA GLY A 763 -17.06 3.61 -5.02
C GLY A 763 -17.28 3.30 -3.54
N SER A 764 -16.22 3.25 -2.73
CA SER A 764 -16.33 3.00 -1.28
C SER A 764 -16.88 4.22 -0.52
N THR A 765 -16.45 5.42 -0.90
CA THR A 765 -17.00 6.69 -0.40
C THR A 765 -17.35 7.63 -1.55
N TRP A 766 -18.37 8.47 -1.34
CA TRP A 766 -18.89 9.37 -2.36
C TRP A 766 -18.99 10.79 -1.83
N THR A 767 -18.51 11.74 -2.62
CA THR A 767 -18.50 13.18 -2.30
C THR A 767 -19.29 13.96 -3.34
N VAL A 768 -20.02 14.99 -2.91
CA VAL A 768 -20.73 15.92 -3.81
C VAL A 768 -19.73 16.83 -4.51
N ALA A 769 -19.93 17.11 -5.81
CA ALA A 769 -19.20 18.15 -6.54
C ALA A 769 -19.93 19.51 -6.41
N PRO A 770 -19.49 20.44 -5.54
CA PRO A 770 -20.27 21.65 -5.22
C PRO A 770 -20.37 22.62 -6.40
N SER A 771 -19.35 22.66 -7.28
CA SER A 771 -19.35 23.49 -8.48
C SER A 771 -20.52 23.15 -9.42
N ALA A 772 -20.86 21.86 -9.54
CA ALA A 772 -21.97 21.42 -10.38
C ALA A 772 -23.33 21.87 -9.82
N GLN A 773 -23.46 21.92 -8.49
CA GLN A 773 -24.72 22.26 -7.82
C GLN A 773 -25.23 23.65 -8.17
N SER A 774 -24.31 24.59 -8.42
CA SER A 774 -24.63 25.98 -8.74
C SER A 774 -25.39 26.15 -10.06
N PHE A 775 -25.46 25.12 -10.91
CA PHE A 775 -26.08 25.18 -12.24
C PHE A 775 -27.57 24.77 -12.27
N PHE A 776 -28.16 24.39 -11.14
CA PHE A 776 -29.55 23.91 -11.05
C PHE A 776 -30.41 24.87 -10.23
N ALA A 777 -31.51 25.36 -10.82
CA ALA A 777 -32.37 26.36 -10.18
C ALA A 777 -33.63 25.74 -9.52
N GLU A 778 -34.24 24.70 -10.12
CA GLU A 778 -35.49 24.10 -9.62
C GLU A 778 -35.67 22.65 -10.12
N ASN A 779 -35.38 21.63 -9.29
CA ASN A 779 -35.59 20.20 -9.62
C ASN A 779 -34.96 19.74 -10.96
N GLY A 780 -33.91 20.43 -11.43
CA GLY A 780 -33.14 20.02 -12.61
C GLY A 780 -32.31 18.75 -12.34
N GLY A 781 -31.78 18.14 -13.39
CA GLY A 781 -31.05 16.88 -13.28
C GLY A 781 -30.11 16.63 -14.46
N LEU A 782 -29.27 15.60 -14.31
CA LEU A 782 -28.33 15.15 -15.32
C LEU A 782 -28.60 13.70 -15.69
N TRP A 783 -28.86 13.48 -16.97
CA TRP A 783 -29.29 12.17 -17.46
C TRP A 783 -28.13 11.29 -17.88
N SER A 784 -27.03 11.91 -18.34
CA SER A 784 -25.89 11.15 -18.84
C SER A 784 -24.55 11.81 -18.51
N VAL A 785 -23.55 10.98 -18.25
CA VAL A 785 -22.16 11.36 -18.04
C VAL A 785 -21.25 10.37 -18.77
N VAL A 786 -20.22 10.88 -19.45
CA VAL A 786 -19.28 10.08 -20.25
C VAL A 786 -17.86 10.64 -20.09
N TYR A 787 -16.87 9.74 -20.05
CA TYR A 787 -15.45 10.05 -20.05
C TYR A 787 -14.83 9.64 -21.39
N ASN A 788 -14.00 10.49 -22.01
CA ASN A 788 -13.36 10.18 -23.29
C ASN A 788 -11.87 9.80 -23.19
N GLY A 789 -11.35 9.55 -21.98
CA GLY A 789 -9.92 9.38 -21.74
C GLY A 789 -9.17 10.65 -21.33
N SER A 790 -9.83 11.82 -21.36
CA SER A 790 -9.21 13.10 -20.95
C SER A 790 -10.12 14.01 -20.14
N MET A 791 -11.43 13.93 -20.33
CA MET A 791 -12.41 14.76 -19.61
C MET A 791 -13.75 14.05 -19.48
N PHE A 792 -14.48 14.44 -18.44
CA PHE A 792 -15.87 14.10 -18.23
C PHE A 792 -16.76 15.18 -18.85
N VAL A 793 -17.84 14.74 -19.50
CA VAL A 793 -18.91 15.60 -19.98
C VAL A 793 -20.23 15.02 -19.45
N SER A 794 -21.14 15.89 -19.04
CA SER A 794 -22.48 15.50 -18.60
C SER A 794 -23.56 16.40 -19.20
N VAL A 795 -24.72 15.82 -19.46
CA VAL A 795 -25.85 16.51 -20.10
C VAL A 795 -27.14 16.33 -19.32
N GLY A 796 -28.01 17.35 -19.40
CA GLY A 796 -29.32 17.32 -18.77
C GLY A 796 -30.11 18.62 -18.95
N CYS A 797 -30.77 19.07 -17.88
CA CYS A 797 -31.53 20.31 -17.88
C CYS A 797 -31.42 21.04 -16.53
N ALA A 798 -31.44 22.38 -16.59
CA ALA A 798 -31.29 23.21 -15.40
C ALA A 798 -32.53 23.26 -14.48
N SER A 799 -33.72 22.91 -15.00
CA SER A 799 -34.97 22.83 -14.23
C SER A 799 -36.01 21.89 -14.86
N ALA A 800 -36.86 21.29 -14.01
CA ALA A 800 -37.93 20.35 -14.39
C ALA A 800 -39.14 21.02 -15.08
N SER A 801 -39.34 22.33 -14.95
CA SER A 801 -40.52 23.05 -15.49
C SER A 801 -40.36 23.49 -16.95
N GLY A 802 -39.29 23.08 -17.63
CA GLY A 802 -39.06 23.34 -19.06
C GLY A 802 -37.85 24.22 -19.37
N ALA A 803 -36.83 24.24 -18.53
CA ALA A 803 -35.68 25.15 -18.69
C ALA A 803 -34.65 24.70 -19.74
N GLU A 804 -33.69 25.62 -19.95
CA GLU A 804 -32.48 25.53 -20.78
C GLU A 804 -31.78 24.17 -20.66
N GLY A 805 -31.36 23.63 -21.80
CA GLY A 805 -30.51 22.46 -21.85
C GLY A 805 -29.17 22.72 -21.20
N LEU A 806 -28.69 21.75 -20.45
CA LEU A 806 -27.44 21.87 -19.71
C LEU A 806 -26.42 20.89 -20.27
N ILE A 807 -25.25 21.41 -20.62
CA ILE A 807 -24.05 20.61 -20.85
C ILE A 807 -22.97 21.18 -19.93
N ILE A 808 -22.33 20.31 -19.15
CA ILE A 808 -21.23 20.65 -18.25
C ILE A 808 -20.05 19.73 -18.52
N TYR A 809 -18.84 20.20 -18.24
CA TYR A 809 -17.62 19.40 -18.38
C TYR A 809 -16.69 19.57 -17.18
N SER A 810 -15.81 18.59 -17.00
CA SER A 810 -14.78 18.58 -15.97
C SER A 810 -13.58 17.75 -16.44
N ARG A 811 -12.36 18.21 -16.16
CA ARG A 811 -11.13 17.44 -16.45
C ARG A 811 -10.72 16.53 -15.30
N ASP A 812 -11.13 16.86 -14.08
CA ASP A 812 -10.74 16.21 -12.85
C ASP A 812 -11.90 15.48 -12.15
N GLY A 813 -13.12 15.51 -12.71
CA GLY A 813 -14.32 14.93 -12.12
C GLY A 813 -14.88 15.68 -10.89
N ILE A 814 -14.14 16.67 -10.37
CA ILE A 814 -14.44 17.37 -9.11
C ILE A 814 -14.95 18.79 -9.40
N VAL A 815 -14.25 19.53 -10.24
CA VAL A 815 -14.62 20.91 -10.60
C VAL A 815 -15.29 20.92 -11.97
N TRP A 816 -16.51 21.43 -12.02
CA TRP A 816 -17.38 21.40 -13.18
C TRP A 816 -17.65 22.79 -13.72
N THR A 817 -17.67 22.92 -15.04
CA THR A 817 -17.93 24.17 -15.75
C THR A 817 -19.09 24.01 -16.73
N LYS A 818 -20.03 24.96 -16.74
CA LYS A 818 -21.15 25.01 -17.70
C LYS A 818 -20.65 25.42 -19.09
N CYS A 819 -21.00 24.64 -20.11
CA CYS A 819 -20.75 24.98 -21.51
C CYS A 819 -21.68 26.10 -21.98
N ARG A 820 -21.18 26.97 -22.86
CA ARG A 820 -22.03 27.94 -23.57
C ARG A 820 -22.63 27.27 -24.80
N LEU A 821 -23.95 27.13 -24.83
CA LEU A 821 -24.66 26.53 -25.95
C LEU A 821 -25.02 27.60 -27.00
N PRO A 822 -24.93 27.29 -28.31
CA PRO A 822 -25.33 28.18 -29.40
C PRO A 822 -26.86 28.23 -29.62
N LEU A 823 -27.65 27.72 -28.67
CA LEU A 823 -29.11 27.61 -28.78
C LEU A 823 -29.76 28.88 -28.21
N GLY A 824 -30.77 29.42 -28.91
CA GLY A 824 -31.67 30.43 -28.34
C GLY A 824 -32.50 29.87 -27.17
N PRO A 825 -33.36 30.68 -26.53
CA PRO A 825 -34.11 30.33 -25.31
C PRO A 825 -35.25 29.32 -25.53
N LYS A 826 -34.98 28.19 -26.21
CA LYS A 826 -35.94 27.09 -26.38
C LYS A 826 -35.65 25.95 -25.39
N THR A 827 -36.73 25.32 -24.96
CA THR A 827 -36.83 24.29 -23.93
C THR A 827 -36.25 22.93 -24.39
N ASN A 828 -34.92 22.82 -24.45
CA ASN A 828 -34.25 21.59 -24.89
C ASN A 828 -33.65 20.82 -23.71
N ARG A 829 -34.18 19.64 -23.38
CA ARG A 829 -33.56 18.71 -22.43
C ARG A 829 -32.66 17.74 -23.18
N PHE A 830 -31.47 17.47 -22.65
CA PHE A 830 -30.57 16.46 -23.19
C PHE A 830 -30.67 15.16 -22.38
N PHE A 831 -30.73 14.02 -23.07
CA PHE A 831 -30.91 12.70 -22.45
C PHE A 831 -29.77 11.74 -22.77
N GLY A 832 -29.10 11.94 -23.90
CA GLY A 832 -28.03 11.07 -24.38
C GLY A 832 -26.76 11.84 -24.63
N LEU A 833 -25.63 11.25 -24.24
CA LEU A 833 -24.29 11.71 -24.52
C LEU A 833 -23.43 10.52 -24.91
N THR A 834 -22.62 10.65 -25.95
CA THR A 834 -21.64 9.63 -26.34
C THR A 834 -20.36 10.24 -26.90
N TRP A 835 -19.26 9.49 -26.83
CA TRP A 835 -17.98 9.81 -27.46
C TRP A 835 -17.72 8.84 -28.61
N GLY A 836 -17.74 9.35 -29.85
CA GLY A 836 -17.53 8.56 -31.07
C GLY A 836 -16.06 8.38 -31.45
N GLY A 837 -15.12 8.48 -30.51
CA GLY A 837 -13.68 8.35 -30.76
C GLY A 837 -12.99 9.63 -31.28
N ASN A 838 -13.71 10.52 -31.96
CA ASN A 838 -13.19 11.82 -32.42
C ASN A 838 -14.14 13.02 -32.16
N LYS A 839 -15.39 12.76 -31.77
CA LYS A 839 -16.41 13.77 -31.50
C LYS A 839 -17.34 13.31 -30.39
N TRP A 840 -17.78 14.28 -29.60
CA TRP A 840 -18.90 14.16 -28.69
C TRP A 840 -20.20 14.38 -29.44
N PHE A 841 -21.23 13.63 -29.07
CA PHE A 841 -22.59 13.81 -29.55
C PHE A 841 -23.55 13.89 -28.38
N ALA A 842 -24.38 14.93 -28.36
CA ALA A 842 -25.42 15.14 -27.36
C ALA A 842 -26.79 15.18 -28.03
N GLN A 843 -27.72 14.39 -27.50
CA GLN A 843 -29.08 14.27 -28.01
C GLN A 843 -30.06 14.89 -27.03
N GLY A 844 -30.88 15.82 -27.54
CA GLY A 844 -32.00 16.40 -26.80
C GLY A 844 -33.32 16.29 -27.54
N ASN A 845 -34.41 16.74 -26.89
CA ASN A 845 -35.78 16.60 -27.38
C ASN A 845 -36.00 17.10 -28.82
N TYR A 846 -35.39 18.23 -29.18
CA TYR A 846 -35.61 18.88 -30.47
C TYR A 846 -34.30 19.24 -31.18
N VAL A 847 -33.16 18.79 -30.66
CA VAL A 847 -31.84 19.14 -31.21
C VAL A 847 -30.82 18.05 -30.94
N ALA A 848 -30.01 17.76 -31.95
CA ALA A 848 -28.76 17.03 -31.82
C ALA A 848 -27.59 18.02 -31.93
N MET A 849 -26.57 17.82 -31.11
CA MET A 849 -25.37 18.65 -31.08
C MET A 849 -24.12 17.78 -31.13
N TYR A 850 -23.04 18.34 -31.65
CA TYR A 850 -21.73 17.71 -31.59
C TYR A 850 -20.65 18.69 -31.15
N SER A 851 -19.55 18.14 -30.64
CA SER A 851 -18.36 18.88 -30.25
C SER A 851 -17.11 18.06 -30.52
N THR A 852 -16.02 18.67 -30.97
CA THR A 852 -14.71 18.01 -31.09
C THR A 852 -13.90 18.06 -29.80
N ASP A 853 -14.25 18.95 -28.88
CA ASP A 853 -13.46 19.24 -27.68
C ASP A 853 -14.27 19.11 -26.36
N GLY A 854 -15.57 18.82 -26.43
CA GLY A 854 -16.47 18.68 -25.28
C GLY A 854 -16.92 20.02 -24.69
N ILE A 855 -16.37 21.13 -25.17
CA ILE A 855 -16.53 22.47 -24.60
C ILE A 855 -17.32 23.37 -25.56
N ASN A 856 -16.93 23.39 -26.83
CA ASN A 856 -17.54 24.17 -27.89
C ASN A 856 -18.49 23.29 -28.69
N TRP A 857 -19.78 23.58 -28.59
CA TRP A 857 -20.83 22.77 -29.19
C TRP A 857 -21.45 23.44 -30.40
N GLN A 858 -21.76 22.64 -31.43
CA GLN A 858 -22.37 23.10 -32.67
C GLN A 858 -23.65 22.32 -32.94
N THR A 859 -24.64 22.98 -33.53
CA THR A 859 -25.84 22.32 -34.07
C THR A 859 -25.56 21.85 -35.49
N ASP A 860 -26.07 20.67 -35.84
CA ASP A 860 -26.03 20.22 -37.23
C ASP A 860 -27.28 20.71 -37.98
N ARG A 861 -27.11 21.64 -38.93
CA ARG A 861 -28.20 22.16 -39.79
C ARG A 861 -28.57 21.24 -40.96
N ARG A 862 -27.84 20.13 -41.17
CA ARG A 862 -28.13 19.15 -42.24
C ARG A 862 -29.09 18.03 -41.81
N MET A 863 -29.56 18.06 -40.56
CA MET A 863 -30.59 17.13 -40.09
C MET A 863 -31.97 17.75 -40.36
N PRO A 864 -32.93 17.03 -40.97
CA PRO A 864 -34.18 17.62 -41.44
C PRO A 864 -34.98 18.26 -40.30
N ASP A 865 -35.52 19.45 -40.56
CA ASP A 865 -36.55 20.10 -39.75
C ASP A 865 -37.88 19.37 -39.96
N THR A 866 -37.97 18.13 -39.50
CA THR A 866 -39.22 17.38 -39.43
C THR A 866 -39.23 16.55 -38.16
N SER A 867 -40.37 16.57 -37.49
CA SER A 867 -40.59 16.29 -36.08
C SER A 867 -40.26 14.88 -35.55
N ASN A 868 -39.52 14.01 -36.24
CA ASN A 868 -39.50 12.58 -35.91
C ASN A 868 -38.29 11.76 -36.46
N GLU A 869 -37.09 12.32 -36.66
CA GLU A 869 -35.92 11.52 -37.12
C GLU A 869 -34.77 11.54 -36.10
N TYR A 870 -34.33 10.35 -35.63
CA TYR A 870 -33.28 10.16 -34.62
C TYR A 870 -32.04 9.49 -35.22
N PHE A 871 -30.85 9.82 -34.71
CA PHE A 871 -29.54 9.27 -35.11
C PHE A 871 -28.74 8.82 -33.87
N MET A 872 -28.01 7.70 -33.92
CA MET A 872 -27.02 7.26 -32.91
C MET A 872 -25.83 6.52 -33.53
N ALA A 873 -24.66 6.61 -32.88
CA ALA A 873 -23.46 5.82 -33.19
C ALA A 873 -22.48 5.65 -32.02
N GLY A 874 -21.81 4.48 -31.96
CA GLY A 874 -20.80 4.08 -30.95
C GLY A 874 -19.35 4.50 -31.29
N PRO A 875 -18.32 4.00 -30.55
CA PRO A 875 -18.29 2.75 -29.78
C PRO A 875 -18.20 2.94 -28.26
N ALA A 876 -18.81 1.99 -27.53
CA ALA A 876 -18.74 1.79 -26.09
C ALA A 876 -19.13 3.00 -25.20
N ASN A 877 -20.44 3.20 -25.02
CA ASN A 877 -21.12 3.29 -23.72
C ASN A 877 -22.61 3.64 -23.94
N ASN A 878 -23.49 2.76 -23.46
CA ASN A 878 -24.96 2.86 -23.44
C ASN A 878 -25.66 3.12 -24.80
N LEU A 879 -25.92 2.04 -25.55
CA LEU A 879 -26.89 2.06 -26.65
C LEU A 879 -28.31 1.94 -26.09
N ARG A 880 -29.02 3.07 -25.97
CA ARG A 880 -30.41 3.12 -25.51
C ARG A 880 -31.36 2.99 -26.72
N ILE A 881 -32.23 1.98 -26.75
CA ILE A 881 -33.44 2.00 -27.59
C ILE A 881 -34.62 2.38 -26.67
N PRO A 882 -35.15 3.61 -26.72
CA PRO A 882 -36.38 3.95 -26.00
C PRO A 882 -37.57 3.40 -26.78
N THR A 883 -38.54 2.76 -26.13
CA THR A 883 -39.90 2.71 -26.69
C THR A 883 -40.80 3.76 -26.02
N ASN A 884 -41.31 4.66 -26.87
CA ASN A 884 -42.37 5.65 -26.69
C ASN A 884 -41.99 6.89 -25.85
N THR A 885 -41.64 8.04 -26.45
CA THR A 885 -42.36 8.75 -27.53
C THR A 885 -41.41 9.33 -28.60
N ALA A 886 -41.79 9.14 -29.86
CA ALA A 886 -41.21 9.60 -31.13
C ALA A 886 -40.06 8.75 -31.76
N PRO A 887 -40.06 8.56 -33.11
CA PRO A 887 -39.73 7.31 -33.79
C PRO A 887 -38.26 7.21 -34.23
N GLY A 888 -37.57 6.19 -33.72
CA GLY A 888 -36.14 5.99 -33.89
C GLY A 888 -35.72 5.56 -35.29
N GLY A 889 -34.78 6.29 -35.87
CA GLY A 889 -33.97 5.82 -36.99
C GLY A 889 -32.57 5.37 -36.54
N ASN A 890 -31.98 4.39 -37.24
CA ASN A 890 -30.60 3.91 -37.03
C ASN A 890 -29.63 4.64 -37.96
N ALA A 891 -28.35 4.81 -37.58
CA ALA A 891 -27.31 5.20 -38.53
C ALA A 891 -26.02 4.39 -38.38
N ILE A 892 -25.39 4.05 -39.49
CA ILE A 892 -24.12 3.30 -39.57
C ILE A 892 -23.03 4.26 -40.06
N TYR A 893 -21.85 4.23 -39.40
CA TYR A 893 -20.63 4.90 -39.85
C TYR A 893 -19.70 3.90 -40.52
N ASP A 894 -19.32 4.15 -41.76
CA ASP A 894 -18.44 3.27 -42.53
C ASP A 894 -16.96 3.71 -42.54
N GLY A 895 -16.61 4.73 -41.76
CA GLY A 895 -15.27 5.33 -41.75
C GLY A 895 -15.12 6.55 -42.67
N SER A 896 -16.15 6.96 -43.42
CA SER A 896 -16.11 8.19 -44.25
C SER A 896 -17.39 9.05 -44.24
N SER A 897 -18.59 8.48 -44.04
CA SER A 897 -19.86 9.25 -43.95
C SER A 897 -20.96 8.54 -43.16
N TRP A 898 -22.04 9.27 -42.83
CA TRP A 898 -23.21 8.79 -42.07
C TRP A 898 -24.42 8.51 -42.98
N HIS A 899 -25.14 7.41 -42.72
CA HIS A 899 -26.40 7.05 -43.41
C HIS A 899 -27.51 6.69 -42.41
N ALA A 900 -28.75 7.12 -42.65
CA ALA A 900 -29.92 6.85 -41.78
C ALA A 900 -30.76 5.63 -42.25
N MET A 901 -31.48 5.01 -41.30
CA MET A 901 -32.50 3.96 -41.45
C MET A 901 -33.70 4.37 -40.61
N SER A 902 -34.95 4.17 -41.04
CA SER A 902 -36.16 4.55 -40.28
C SER A 902 -36.96 3.33 -39.79
N TYR A 903 -37.66 3.46 -38.64
CA TYR A 903 -38.72 2.54 -38.19
C TYR A 903 -40.05 3.31 -38.07
N TYR A 904 -41.12 2.78 -38.68
CA TYR A 904 -42.49 3.32 -38.58
C TYR A 904 -43.35 2.32 -37.80
N GLN A 905 -44.14 2.79 -36.83
CA GLN A 905 -45.04 1.95 -36.04
C GLN A 905 -46.47 2.15 -36.54
N ASP A 906 -47.05 1.11 -37.14
CA ASP A 906 -48.49 0.85 -37.04
C ASP A 906 -48.77 -0.64 -37.22
N SER A 907 -49.42 -1.21 -36.22
CA SER A 907 -49.99 -2.58 -36.14
C SER A 907 -49.04 -3.79 -36.02
N VAL A 908 -49.53 -4.76 -35.25
CA VAL A 908 -48.94 -6.05 -34.85
C VAL A 908 -48.40 -6.83 -36.05
N HIS A 909 -47.09 -6.98 -36.21
CA HIS A 909 -46.51 -7.95 -37.17
C HIS A 909 -45.26 -8.68 -36.65
N SER A 910 -45.07 -9.89 -37.17
CA SER A 910 -44.26 -11.01 -36.67
C SER A 910 -42.73 -10.88 -36.88
N THR A 911 -41.98 -11.82 -36.28
CA THR A 911 -40.52 -12.08 -36.37
C THR A 911 -39.89 -12.10 -37.77
N SER A 912 -40.65 -11.91 -38.85
CA SER A 912 -40.21 -11.95 -40.26
C SER A 912 -39.59 -10.65 -40.77
N ASP A 913 -39.88 -9.51 -40.16
CA ASP A 913 -39.57 -8.20 -40.77
C ASP A 913 -38.14 -7.70 -40.47
N LEU A 914 -37.48 -8.30 -39.49
CA LEU A 914 -36.05 -8.09 -39.17
C LEU A 914 -35.10 -8.69 -40.23
N LEU A 915 -35.61 -9.54 -41.14
CA LEU A 915 -34.78 -10.33 -42.07
C LEU A 915 -34.69 -9.79 -43.50
N ASN A 916 -35.53 -8.83 -43.93
CA ASN A 916 -35.78 -8.56 -45.36
C ASN A 916 -35.64 -7.10 -45.86
N TRP A 917 -34.77 -6.25 -45.29
CA TRP A 917 -34.58 -4.90 -45.83
C TRP A 917 -33.11 -4.43 -45.88
N MET A 918 -32.54 -4.47 -47.09
CA MET A 918 -31.46 -3.61 -47.59
C MET A 918 -31.71 -3.43 -49.10
N ASP A 919 -31.84 -2.19 -49.56
CA ASP A 919 -32.14 -1.83 -50.95
C ASP A 919 -31.08 -2.39 -51.95
N PRO A 920 -31.46 -3.17 -52.98
CA PRO A 920 -30.56 -3.66 -54.03
C PRO A 920 -29.97 -2.57 -54.94
N SER A 921 -30.44 -1.32 -54.85
CA SER A 921 -29.95 -0.21 -55.70
C SER A 921 -28.48 0.17 -55.46
N CYS A 922 -27.85 -0.33 -54.39
CA CYS A 922 -26.41 -0.19 -54.14
C CYS A 922 -25.53 -1.10 -55.01
N ILE A 923 -26.10 -1.92 -55.90
CA ILE A 923 -25.37 -2.86 -56.75
C ILE A 923 -25.56 -2.47 -58.23
N ASN A 924 -24.79 -1.51 -58.74
CA ASN A 924 -24.51 -1.41 -60.18
C ASN A 924 -23.29 -0.52 -60.52
N LYS A 925 -22.11 -1.13 -60.45
CA LYS A 925 -21.13 -1.10 -61.55
C LYS A 925 -20.55 -2.52 -61.70
N GLY A 926 -21.13 -3.31 -62.60
CA GLY A 926 -20.62 -4.64 -62.97
C GLY A 926 -21.74 -5.61 -63.35
N MET A 927 -21.97 -5.74 -64.64
CA MET A 927 -23.07 -6.45 -65.31
C MET A 927 -23.29 -7.95 -64.97
N SER A 928 -24.57 -8.32 -65.14
CA SER A 928 -25.13 -9.49 -65.84
C SER A 928 -25.55 -10.76 -65.06
N SER A 929 -26.86 -10.78 -64.76
CA SER A 929 -27.85 -11.64 -65.44
C SER A 929 -28.30 -12.97 -64.79
N ILE A 930 -29.64 -13.16 -64.79
CA ILE A 930 -30.43 -14.36 -65.15
C ILE A 930 -31.29 -15.07 -64.06
N PHE A 931 -32.61 -14.89 -64.29
CA PHE A 931 -33.85 -15.66 -64.02
C PHE A 931 -34.61 -15.68 -62.67
N ALA A 932 -35.92 -15.66 -62.88
CA ALA A 932 -37.06 -15.42 -61.98
C ALA A 932 -37.93 -16.72 -61.83
N PRO A 933 -39.24 -16.69 -61.49
CA PRO A 933 -39.80 -17.00 -60.17
C PRO A 933 -40.92 -18.09 -60.16
N GLY A 934 -41.46 -18.44 -58.99
CA GLY A 934 -42.78 -19.09 -58.81
C GLY A 934 -42.94 -19.71 -57.41
N ALA A 935 -44.10 -19.85 -56.76
CA ALA A 935 -45.49 -19.42 -56.94
C ALA A 935 -46.29 -19.88 -55.68
N GLY A 936 -47.37 -19.18 -55.29
CA GLY A 936 -48.63 -19.84 -54.84
C GLY A 936 -49.08 -19.92 -53.35
N ARG A 937 -49.81 -18.88 -52.90
CA ARG A 937 -51.13 -18.80 -52.17
C ARG A 937 -51.78 -19.92 -51.32
N ALA A 938 -52.47 -19.46 -50.23
CA ALA A 938 -53.90 -19.64 -49.78
C ALA A 938 -54.06 -20.11 -48.28
N ILE A 939 -54.57 -19.32 -47.31
CA ILE A 939 -55.94 -18.81 -46.90
C ILE A 939 -56.88 -19.84 -46.21
N ALA A 940 -57.30 -19.52 -44.96
CA ALA A 940 -58.68 -19.56 -44.35
C ALA A 940 -58.58 -19.63 -42.80
N SER A 941 -59.47 -19.19 -41.90
CA SER A 941 -60.50 -18.13 -41.71
C SER A 941 -61.36 -18.58 -40.50
N GLY A 942 -61.82 -17.68 -39.62
CA GLY A 942 -62.90 -18.03 -38.65
C GLY A 942 -63.14 -17.02 -37.51
N GLN A 943 -64.21 -16.22 -37.63
CA GLN A 943 -64.75 -15.26 -36.66
C GLN A 943 -65.49 -15.93 -35.46
N VAL A 944 -65.81 -15.16 -34.40
CA VAL A 944 -67.18 -14.69 -34.03
C VAL A 944 -67.15 -13.95 -32.66
N LEU A 945 -67.71 -12.72 -32.62
CA LEU A 945 -68.09 -11.94 -31.42
C LEU A 945 -69.58 -12.21 -31.07
N PRO A 946 -70.09 -11.90 -29.86
CA PRO A 946 -70.82 -10.62 -29.73
C PRO A 946 -70.89 -9.95 -28.32
N TRP A 947 -71.23 -8.65 -28.39
CA TRP A 947 -71.61 -7.62 -27.37
C TRP A 947 -70.53 -6.87 -26.63
#